data_AF-A0ABD2WZB4-F1
#
_entry.id   AF-A0ABD2WZB4-F1
#
_cell.length_a   1.000
_cell.length_b   1.000
_cell.length_c   1.000
_cell.angle_alpha   90.00
_cell.angle_beta   90.00
_cell.angle_gamma   90.00
#
_symmetry.space_group_name_H-M   'P 1'
#
loop_
_entity.id
_entity.type
_entity.pdbx_description
1 polymer ?
#
loop_
_entity_poly.entity_id
_entity_poly.type
_entity_poly.pdbx_seq_one_letter_code
_entity_poly.pdbx_strand_id
1 'polypeptide(L)'
;MTCYVLDITGFVDNNNAVVAKELALMPISYNGVPTTWFFKPPYEWNQLNEEAKSYNKYLIYRDGLKWESGEIDYDCVKKVLDKQLKDAKIIFIKDFKVGEWLVSNGFHNFYDEENSGWTLHSIVHLAIHINKYNPARASSYIPLPKSIQDKKACLNVQNFDDCCFKWAILSALHKEIKKNKHRIEPYKKFENELNFSGIESPVKIKDIPKFEKINKISVNVYALKQTGDIEPIHLTALKQEKHIHLLLIQDRYDDEDFQGEEPYIPIKYHYIWIKNLSRLVGSKLSKEKRKKYICDRCLHYFASLERLRIHEIDCATMNKCRIKLPEEKDKILKFKDYSKKEWVPFVIYGDFECVLKPINESKTYTEHEPLSVGFYLKCNFNPELSEYRCYRKSNNDDKSPSEWFVENLQNVADKVLEFFDNPKDMIFTDIEKLAYDKAEICHICKDGFDDERNIKVRDHDHITGEFRGAAHSKCNINYKDKRFVPVIFHNLSGYDSHLFIREVALGFPGRVSVLPQTKERYISFVKFMEDRKFSFRFIDSFKFMASSLDKLASYLDQLPILQKVFEKDYNETQINLLKRKGVFPYEYVSSLEKLQDTTLPSIEEFHSSLTDSDISAEDYEHAKREWDCFKISTLGEYSDLYLKTDVLLLAEVFENFRKTCHEAYELDPAHYYTTPGYSWDAMLLYTRVQLELLTDIDMLLFIEKGIRGGVSQCCSRYSEANNRYMGNEYDPTKEDVYLMYYDINNLYGWAMVQSLPYGDFQWDDTPDYLTLPEDSEHGYIFEVDLEYPEEIKVYEIRKPDVYEVMKSDIHEFDTYDYAADNPFQMPRPQENSKKLGLMKDESNSKIMLRFVGLRSKMYRVDIQHGSSIKKIKGVKSSVVKKTITFDDYVECLRENIIISREQHNIRSRLHVLRSEKERKIALSPHDDKRYLVPGTVDTLPWGHKDIASEPPAKKPKYN
;
A
#
# COMPACT_ATOMS: atom_id res chain seq x y z
N MET A 1 -13.99 33.45 18.61
CA MET A 1 -12.52 33.54 18.51
C MET A 1 -12.18 33.85 17.07
N THR A 2 -11.30 34.80 16.78
CA THR A 2 -10.90 35.16 15.41
C THR A 2 -9.81 34.20 14.94
N CYS A 3 -10.23 33.21 14.16
CA CYS A 3 -9.34 32.32 13.43
C CYS A 3 -9.31 32.76 11.96
N TYR A 4 -8.20 32.57 11.27
CA TYR A 4 -8.08 32.95 9.86
C TYR A 4 -7.52 31.79 9.03
N VAL A 5 -7.94 31.67 7.78
CA VAL A 5 -7.22 30.90 6.75
C VAL A 5 -6.34 31.88 5.99
N LEU A 6 -5.06 31.57 5.86
CA LEU A 6 -4.06 32.37 5.16
C LEU A 6 -3.43 31.51 4.07
N ASP A 7 -3.67 31.89 2.82
CA ASP A 7 -2.96 31.33 1.67
C ASP A 7 -1.94 32.36 1.16
N ILE A 8 -0.74 31.88 0.85
CA ILE A 8 0.32 32.72 0.28
C ILE A 8 0.84 32.02 -0.95
N THR A 9 0.55 32.60 -2.12
CA THR A 9 1.13 32.15 -3.37
C THR A 9 2.35 33.02 -3.65
N GLY A 10 3.48 32.38 -3.92
CA GLY A 10 4.75 33.09 -4.04
C GLY A 10 5.77 32.30 -4.84
N PHE A 11 6.80 33.00 -5.29
CA PHE A 11 7.92 32.43 -6.03
C PHE A 11 9.05 32.03 -5.08
N VAL A 12 10.16 31.50 -5.61
CA VAL A 12 11.40 31.31 -4.85
C VAL A 12 12.51 32.23 -5.34
N ASP A 13 13.39 32.66 -4.43
CA ASP A 13 14.59 33.40 -4.76
C ASP A 13 15.77 32.49 -5.13
N ASN A 14 16.94 33.09 -5.40
CA ASN A 14 18.19 32.38 -5.70
C ASN A 14 18.69 31.45 -4.59
N ASN A 15 18.15 31.59 -3.37
CA ASN A 15 18.46 30.78 -2.20
C ASN A 15 17.34 29.80 -1.85
N ASN A 16 16.38 29.59 -2.76
CA ASN A 16 15.16 28.79 -2.55
C ASN A 16 14.24 29.31 -1.42
N ALA A 17 14.36 30.58 -1.01
CA ALA A 17 13.48 31.22 -0.05
C ALA A 17 12.20 31.72 -0.73
N VAL A 18 11.06 31.61 -0.03
CA VAL A 18 9.76 32.02 -0.57
C VAL A 18 9.68 33.56 -0.65
N VAL A 19 9.26 34.05 -1.82
CA VAL A 19 8.94 35.45 -2.11
C VAL A 19 7.43 35.54 -2.31
N ALA A 20 6.72 36.04 -1.29
CA ALA A 20 5.27 36.15 -1.30
C ALA A 20 4.78 37.07 -2.44
N LYS A 21 3.89 36.57 -3.29
CA LYS A 21 3.37 37.32 -4.43
C LYS A 21 1.92 37.75 -4.22
N GLU A 22 1.10 36.80 -3.80
CA GLU A 22 -0.29 36.98 -3.44
C GLU A 22 -0.47 36.49 -2.02
N LEU A 23 -1.16 37.29 -1.23
CA LEU A 23 -1.55 36.95 0.13
C LEU A 23 -3.07 37.00 0.22
N ALA A 24 -3.70 35.87 0.46
CA ALA A 24 -5.14 35.75 0.64
C ALA A 24 -5.45 35.42 2.10
N LEU A 25 -6.20 36.29 2.77
CA LEU A 25 -6.62 36.08 4.16
C LEU A 25 -8.14 36.02 4.24
N MET A 26 -8.67 34.96 4.85
CA MET A 26 -10.09 34.80 5.09
C MET A 26 -10.37 34.62 6.60
N PRO A 27 -11.15 35.50 7.24
CA PRO A 27 -11.62 35.27 8.60
C PRO A 27 -12.57 34.07 8.64
N ILE A 28 -12.35 33.15 9.59
CA ILE A 28 -13.22 32.00 9.84
C ILE A 28 -14.40 32.50 10.69
N SER A 29 -15.37 33.10 10.03
CA SER A 29 -16.67 33.48 10.55
C SER A 29 -17.76 33.12 9.53
N TYR A 30 -19.02 33.06 9.96
CA TYR A 30 -20.16 32.57 9.15
C TYR A 30 -20.30 33.29 7.78
N ASN A 31 -19.76 34.51 7.64
CA ASN A 31 -19.80 35.33 6.41
C ASN A 31 -18.41 35.91 6.02
N GLY A 32 -17.31 35.21 6.31
CA GLY A 32 -15.96 35.72 6.03
C GLY A 32 -15.69 35.90 4.53
N VAL A 33 -15.40 37.12 4.09
CA VAL A 33 -14.98 37.41 2.71
C VAL A 33 -13.45 37.38 2.62
N PRO A 34 -12.84 36.64 1.68
CA PRO A 34 -11.40 36.63 1.52
C PRO A 34 -10.92 38.00 1.04
N THR A 35 -9.86 38.50 1.67
CA THR A 35 -9.16 39.71 1.24
C THR A 35 -7.81 39.32 0.66
N THR A 36 -7.51 39.78 -0.55
CA THR A 36 -6.27 39.47 -1.25
C THR A 36 -5.39 40.71 -1.41
N TRP A 37 -4.08 40.52 -1.28
CA TRP A 37 -3.07 41.55 -1.51
C TRP A 37 -2.02 41.02 -2.49
N PHE A 38 -1.69 41.82 -3.49
CA PHE A 38 -0.69 41.48 -4.50
C PHE A 38 0.54 42.36 -4.37
N PHE A 39 1.69 41.73 -4.18
CA PHE A 39 2.95 42.41 -3.91
C PHE A 39 3.87 42.44 -5.14
N LYS A 40 4.56 43.57 -5.34
CA LYS A 40 5.68 43.66 -6.26
C LYS A 40 6.84 42.81 -5.74
N PRO A 41 7.61 42.17 -6.62
CA PRO A 41 8.76 41.40 -6.19
C PRO A 41 9.84 42.32 -5.61
N PRO A 42 10.67 41.85 -4.67
CA PRO A 42 11.73 42.65 -4.05
C PRO A 42 12.93 42.91 -4.97
N TYR A 43 12.98 42.28 -6.16
CA TYR A 43 14.03 42.45 -7.16
C TYR A 43 13.55 42.00 -8.56
N GLU A 44 14.30 42.37 -9.59
CA GLU A 44 13.96 42.14 -11.01
C GLU A 44 14.17 40.68 -11.44
N TRP A 45 13.36 40.18 -12.39
CA TRP A 45 13.43 38.78 -12.86
C TRP A 45 14.81 38.37 -13.37
N ASN A 46 15.52 39.30 -14.01
CA ASN A 46 16.85 39.06 -14.57
C ASN A 46 17.92 38.83 -13.49
N GLN A 47 17.64 39.18 -12.23
CA GLN A 47 18.53 38.97 -11.11
C GLN A 47 18.41 37.55 -10.52
N LEU A 48 17.45 36.75 -11.00
CA LEU A 48 17.34 35.34 -10.63
C LEU A 48 18.37 34.46 -11.38
N ASN A 49 18.91 33.45 -10.70
CA ASN A 49 19.71 32.40 -11.31
C ASN A 49 18.82 31.43 -12.12
N GLU A 50 19.41 30.65 -13.01
CA GLU A 50 18.64 29.78 -13.92
C GLU A 50 17.85 28.69 -13.18
N GLU A 51 18.34 28.24 -12.02
CA GLU A 51 17.65 27.27 -11.16
C GLU A 51 16.35 27.85 -10.57
N ALA A 52 16.42 29.04 -9.97
CA ALA A 52 15.26 29.75 -9.43
C ALA A 52 14.29 30.20 -10.54
N LYS A 53 14.80 30.67 -11.68
CA LYS A 53 13.97 30.94 -12.87
C LYS A 53 13.25 29.68 -13.34
N SER A 54 13.93 28.54 -13.41
CA SER A 54 13.34 27.26 -13.80
C SER A 54 12.24 26.82 -12.84
N TYR A 55 12.49 26.91 -11.53
CA TYR A 55 11.50 26.62 -10.49
C TYR A 55 10.27 27.54 -10.59
N ASN A 56 10.50 28.84 -10.79
CA ASN A 56 9.43 29.85 -10.84
C ASN A 56 8.60 29.79 -12.12
N LYS A 57 9.19 29.33 -13.24
CA LYS A 57 8.45 29.13 -14.50
C LYS A 57 7.22 28.25 -14.30
N TYR A 58 7.30 27.21 -13.46
CA TYR A 58 6.16 26.35 -13.14
C TYR A 58 4.95 27.13 -12.58
N LEU A 59 5.17 28.08 -11.67
CA LEU A 59 4.10 28.89 -11.07
C LEU A 59 3.51 29.88 -12.08
N ILE A 60 4.35 30.43 -12.97
CA ILE A 60 3.90 31.30 -14.07
C ILE A 60 2.99 30.51 -15.03
N TYR A 61 3.36 29.27 -15.38
CA TYR A 61 2.59 28.43 -16.31
C TYR A 61 1.32 27.84 -15.69
N ARG A 62 1.32 27.47 -14.40
CA ARG A 62 0.17 26.87 -13.72
C ARG A 62 -0.86 27.91 -13.27
N ASP A 63 -0.40 29.01 -12.65
CA ASP A 63 -1.27 29.94 -11.93
C ASP A 63 -1.43 31.30 -12.63
N GLY A 64 -0.75 31.53 -13.77
CA GLY A 64 -0.84 32.78 -14.54
C GLY A 64 -0.26 34.02 -13.85
N LEU A 65 0.33 33.87 -12.66
CA LEU A 65 0.99 34.93 -11.89
C LEU A 65 2.32 35.29 -12.56
N LYS A 66 2.43 36.51 -13.12
CA LYS A 66 3.70 37.04 -13.67
C LYS A 66 4.61 37.54 -12.55
N TRP A 67 5.92 37.37 -12.70
CA TRP A 67 6.90 37.87 -11.71
C TRP A 67 6.76 39.36 -11.42
N GLU A 68 6.54 40.17 -12.46
CA GLU A 68 6.46 41.64 -12.38
C GLU A 68 5.09 42.20 -11.94
N SER A 69 4.07 41.36 -11.71
CA SER A 69 2.72 41.86 -11.37
C SER A 69 2.61 42.44 -9.95
N GLY A 70 1.46 42.96 -9.54
CA GLY A 70 1.23 43.43 -8.16
C GLY A 70 1.42 44.93 -7.95
N GLU A 71 0.76 45.44 -6.91
CA GLU A 71 0.55 46.88 -6.71
C GLU A 71 1.21 47.40 -5.43
N ILE A 72 1.52 46.50 -4.49
CA ILE A 72 2.02 46.84 -3.16
C ILE A 72 3.50 46.49 -3.06
N ASP A 73 4.34 47.40 -2.60
CA ASP A 73 5.78 47.11 -2.45
C ASP A 73 6.03 45.98 -1.44
N TYR A 74 6.98 45.08 -1.74
CA TYR A 74 7.26 43.86 -0.96
C TYR A 74 7.52 44.15 0.52
N ASP A 75 8.19 45.27 0.83
CA ASP A 75 8.50 45.66 2.21
C ASP A 75 7.25 45.93 3.07
N CYS A 76 6.08 46.10 2.44
CA CYS A 76 4.81 46.27 3.13
C CYS A 76 4.16 44.93 3.56
N VAL A 77 4.63 43.78 3.07
CA VAL A 77 4.06 42.46 3.37
C VAL A 77 3.92 42.24 4.89
N LYS A 78 4.99 42.54 5.65
CA LYS A 78 4.97 42.41 7.11
C LYS A 78 3.97 43.34 7.78
N LYS A 79 3.87 44.59 7.33
CA LYS A 79 2.89 45.57 7.86
C LYS A 79 1.46 45.13 7.60
N VAL A 80 1.19 44.52 6.44
CA VAL A 80 -0.13 43.95 6.11
C VAL A 80 -0.44 42.80 7.06
N LEU A 81 0.48 41.84 7.22
CA LEU A 81 0.32 40.72 8.13
C LEU A 81 0.12 41.17 9.59
N ASP A 82 0.97 42.05 10.12
CA ASP A 82 0.88 42.57 11.49
C ASP A 82 -0.45 43.28 11.75
N LYS A 83 -0.99 44.00 10.75
CA LYS A 83 -2.27 44.70 10.86
C LYS A 83 -3.45 43.73 10.84
N GLN A 84 -3.44 42.75 9.95
CA GLN A 84 -4.58 41.86 9.73
C GLN A 84 -4.64 40.70 10.72
N LEU A 85 -3.48 40.26 11.22
CA LEU A 85 -3.37 39.12 12.12
C LEU A 85 -3.19 39.52 13.59
N LYS A 86 -3.26 40.82 13.91
CA LYS A 86 -3.03 41.35 15.27
C LYS A 86 -3.85 40.64 16.35
N ASP A 87 -5.10 40.30 16.01
CA ASP A 87 -6.06 39.67 16.91
C ASP A 87 -6.33 38.19 16.56
N ALA A 88 -5.48 37.58 15.71
CA ALA A 88 -5.61 36.20 15.30
C ALA A 88 -5.11 35.26 16.42
N LYS A 89 -5.99 34.38 16.93
CA LYS A 89 -5.57 33.35 17.89
C LYS A 89 -5.03 32.09 17.19
N ILE A 90 -5.58 31.74 16.04
CA ILE A 90 -5.20 30.56 15.24
C ILE A 90 -5.22 30.97 13.77
N ILE A 91 -4.18 30.60 13.03
CA ILE A 91 -4.09 30.82 11.58
C ILE A 91 -3.83 29.47 10.90
N PHE A 92 -4.67 29.12 9.94
CA PHE A 92 -4.56 27.91 9.13
C PHE A 92 -3.84 28.25 7.83
N ILE A 93 -2.87 27.43 7.43
CA ILE A 93 -2.04 27.64 6.25
C ILE A 93 -1.98 26.37 5.41
N LYS A 94 -1.77 26.52 4.10
CA LYS A 94 -1.86 25.45 3.12
C LYS A 94 -0.54 24.70 2.85
N ASP A 95 0.60 25.32 3.15
CA ASP A 95 1.93 24.82 2.78
C ASP A 95 2.91 24.99 3.94
N PHE A 96 3.64 23.91 4.29
CA PHE A 96 4.69 23.89 5.30
C PHE A 96 5.76 24.97 5.07
N LYS A 97 6.17 25.24 3.81
CA LYS A 97 7.13 26.30 3.47
C LYS A 97 6.57 27.69 3.72
N VAL A 98 5.27 27.90 3.53
CA VAL A 98 4.58 29.15 3.90
C VAL A 98 4.58 29.31 5.42
N GLY A 99 4.43 28.20 6.16
CA GLY A 99 4.59 28.16 7.61
C GLY A 99 5.99 28.55 8.07
N GLU A 100 7.04 27.96 7.48
CA GLU A 100 8.42 28.34 7.76
C GLU A 100 8.68 29.82 7.44
N TRP A 101 8.14 30.32 6.32
CA TRP A 101 8.26 31.71 5.92
C TRP A 101 7.57 32.65 6.92
N LEU A 102 6.36 32.32 7.39
CA LEU A 102 5.66 33.10 8.43
C LEU A 102 6.40 33.08 9.78
N VAL A 103 6.97 31.92 10.16
CA VAL A 103 7.82 31.78 11.36
C VAL A 103 9.09 32.61 11.26
N SER A 104 9.74 32.63 10.10
CA SER A 104 10.92 33.46 9.86
C SER A 104 10.61 34.96 9.91
N ASN A 105 9.35 35.34 9.68
CA ASN A 105 8.87 36.72 9.74
C ASN A 105 8.22 37.11 11.10
N GLY A 106 8.23 36.22 12.09
CA GLY A 106 7.84 36.50 13.48
C GLY A 106 6.46 36.01 13.91
N PHE A 107 5.81 35.11 13.16
CA PHE A 107 4.52 34.54 13.50
C PHE A 107 4.67 33.07 13.94
N HIS A 108 4.11 32.67 15.08
CA HIS A 108 4.47 31.39 15.71
C HIS A 108 3.30 30.40 15.95
N ASN A 109 2.07 30.68 15.48
CA ASN A 109 0.87 29.88 15.76
C ASN A 109 0.17 29.38 14.47
N PHE A 110 0.66 28.29 13.86
CA PHE A 110 0.05 27.69 12.66
C PHE A 110 -0.10 26.16 12.76
N TYR A 111 -1.05 25.60 12.00
CA TYR A 111 -1.30 24.15 11.85
C TYR A 111 -1.24 23.77 10.36
N ASP A 112 -0.71 22.58 10.06
CA ASP A 112 -0.39 22.06 8.73
C ASP A 112 -1.35 20.91 8.34
N GLU A 113 -1.90 20.96 7.12
CA GLU A 113 -2.65 19.86 6.49
C GLU A 113 -2.01 19.56 5.12
N GLU A 114 -1.28 18.45 5.04
CA GLU A 114 -0.64 18.05 3.79
C GLU A 114 -1.61 17.47 2.73
N ASN A 115 -1.30 17.81 1.47
CA ASN A 115 -1.48 16.98 0.26
C ASN A 115 -2.89 16.66 -0.22
N SER A 116 -3.58 17.71 -0.63
CA SER A 116 -4.75 17.54 -1.48
C SER A 116 -4.81 18.79 -2.37
N GLY A 117 -4.80 18.65 -3.70
CA GLY A 117 -4.92 19.77 -4.66
C GLY A 117 -6.30 20.45 -4.60
N TRP A 118 -6.68 20.91 -3.41
CA TRP A 118 -8.01 21.30 -3.00
C TRP A 118 -8.01 22.82 -2.75
N THR A 119 -9.17 23.42 -2.92
CA THR A 119 -9.43 24.81 -2.52
C THR A 119 -10.44 24.73 -1.38
N LEU A 120 -10.04 25.15 -0.18
CA LEU A 120 -10.88 25.10 1.02
C LEU A 120 -12.06 26.06 0.85
N HIS A 121 -13.29 25.53 0.71
CA HIS A 121 -14.49 26.36 0.54
C HIS A 121 -15.07 26.84 1.88
N SER A 122 -15.16 25.96 2.88
CA SER A 122 -15.58 26.27 4.25
C SER A 122 -15.20 25.13 5.21
N ILE A 123 -15.01 25.43 6.51
CA ILE A 123 -14.82 24.42 7.57
C ILE A 123 -16.12 24.34 8.36
N VAL A 124 -16.83 23.21 8.24
CA VAL A 124 -18.14 23.00 8.88
C VAL A 124 -17.99 22.48 10.32
N HIS A 125 -16.87 21.79 10.63
CA HIS A 125 -16.58 21.24 11.95
C HIS A 125 -15.06 21.10 12.16
N LEU A 126 -14.55 21.40 13.36
CA LEU A 126 -13.14 21.26 13.73
C LEU A 126 -13.04 20.52 15.07
N ALA A 127 -12.46 19.34 15.06
CA ALA A 127 -12.16 18.55 16.26
C ALA A 127 -10.63 18.46 16.44
N ILE A 128 -10.13 18.95 17.59
CA ILE A 128 -8.69 18.96 17.91
C ILE A 128 -8.42 17.85 18.91
N HIS A 129 -7.69 16.82 18.47
CA HIS A 129 -7.24 15.73 19.33
C HIS A 129 -5.75 15.88 19.61
N ILE A 130 -5.40 16.17 20.86
CA ILE A 130 -4.02 16.39 21.30
C ILE A 130 -3.47 15.06 21.83
N ASN A 131 -2.65 14.40 21.02
CA ASN A 131 -1.88 13.24 21.49
C ASN A 131 -0.61 13.71 22.20
N LYS A 132 -0.29 13.10 23.34
CA LYS A 132 0.93 13.41 24.10
C LYS A 132 2.14 12.81 23.37
N TYR A 133 2.75 13.59 22.49
CA TYR A 133 4.00 13.22 21.82
C TYR A 133 5.16 13.26 22.82
N ASN A 134 5.71 12.08 23.15
CA ASN A 134 6.94 11.94 23.93
C ASN A 134 8.12 11.69 22.97
N PRO A 135 8.79 12.73 22.46
CA PRO A 135 10.00 12.54 21.65
C PRO A 135 11.09 11.85 22.47
N ALA A 136 11.97 11.09 21.81
CA ALA A 136 13.19 10.58 22.41
C ALA A 136 14.00 11.74 23.02
N ARG A 137 14.02 11.85 24.35
CA ARG A 137 14.74 12.88 25.10
C ARG A 137 16.04 12.26 25.60
N ALA A 138 17.15 12.64 24.97
CA ALA A 138 18.46 12.10 25.31
C ALA A 138 19.14 12.94 26.39
N SER A 139 18.98 12.57 27.66
CA SER A 139 19.37 13.38 28.81
C SER A 139 20.73 13.00 29.38
N SER A 140 20.73 12.06 30.32
CA SER A 140 21.86 11.73 31.19
C SER A 140 22.61 10.49 30.72
N TYR A 141 23.84 10.30 31.24
CA TYR A 141 24.67 9.15 30.95
C TYR A 141 23.96 7.80 31.07
N ILE A 142 24.03 7.02 29.98
CA ILE A 142 23.63 5.61 29.96
C ILE A 142 24.88 4.76 29.70
N PRO A 143 25.17 3.72 30.52
CA PRO A 143 26.31 2.86 30.30
C PRO A 143 26.17 2.09 28.98
N LEU A 144 27.28 1.92 28.26
CA LEU A 144 27.28 1.10 27.04
C LEU A 144 27.03 -0.38 27.39
N PRO A 145 26.18 -1.09 26.61
CA PRO A 145 26.10 -2.53 26.70
C PRO A 145 27.47 -3.18 26.46
N LYS A 146 27.77 -4.26 27.20
CA LYS A 146 29.07 -4.94 27.16
C LYS A 146 29.48 -5.35 25.74
N SER A 147 28.51 -5.82 24.95
CA SER A 147 28.69 -6.18 23.53
C SER A 147 29.20 -5.04 22.63
N ILE A 148 28.93 -3.79 22.99
CA ILE A 148 29.42 -2.59 22.28
C ILE A 148 30.70 -2.06 22.95
N GLN A 149 30.78 -2.10 24.28
CA GLN A 149 31.94 -1.66 25.04
C GLN A 149 33.21 -2.45 24.66
N ASP A 150 33.08 -3.77 24.52
CA ASP A 150 34.19 -4.68 24.18
C ASP A 150 34.76 -4.39 22.79
N LYS A 151 33.93 -3.87 21.87
CA LYS A 151 34.38 -3.44 20.55
C LYS A 151 35.31 -2.24 20.61
N LYS A 152 35.37 -1.47 21.71
CA LYS A 152 36.18 -0.24 21.86
C LYS A 152 36.00 0.78 20.72
N ALA A 153 34.86 0.72 20.03
CA ALA A 153 34.56 1.53 18.85
C ALA A 153 33.94 2.90 19.21
N CYS A 154 33.33 3.00 20.39
CA CYS A 154 32.65 4.21 20.85
C CYS A 154 33.41 4.94 21.97
N LEU A 155 33.17 6.24 22.13
CA LEU A 155 33.57 7.03 23.29
C LEU A 155 32.31 7.56 23.97
N ASN A 156 31.97 6.96 25.10
CA ASN A 156 30.86 7.38 25.94
C ASN A 156 31.38 8.37 26.99
N VAL A 157 30.89 9.62 26.93
CA VAL A 157 31.21 10.69 27.89
C VAL A 157 30.17 10.68 29.00
N GLN A 158 30.63 10.65 30.25
CA GLN A 158 29.80 10.65 31.45
C GLN A 158 29.30 12.06 31.73
N ASN A 159 28.04 12.32 31.39
CA ASN A 159 27.34 13.56 31.68
C ASN A 159 26.20 13.34 32.68
N PHE A 160 25.96 14.34 33.52
CA PHE A 160 24.87 14.39 34.51
C PHE A 160 23.85 15.49 34.18
N ASP A 161 24.03 16.18 33.07
CA ASP A 161 23.12 17.17 32.49
C ASP A 161 22.32 16.57 31.32
N ASP A 162 21.48 17.37 30.67
CA ASP A 162 20.70 16.94 29.49
C ASP A 162 21.44 17.19 28.15
N CYS A 163 22.77 17.37 28.19
CA CYS A 163 23.56 17.83 27.04
C CYS A 163 24.39 16.72 26.38
N CYS A 164 23.99 15.44 26.48
CA CYS A 164 24.78 14.33 25.94
C CYS A 164 25.16 14.47 24.44
N PHE A 165 24.27 15.03 23.61
CA PHE A 165 24.54 15.32 22.20
C PHE A 165 25.75 16.25 22.03
N LYS A 166 25.76 17.37 22.75
CA LYS A 166 26.85 18.35 22.74
C LYS A 166 28.17 17.71 23.19
N TRP A 167 28.15 16.94 24.28
CA TRP A 167 29.35 16.26 24.77
C TRP A 167 29.87 15.21 23.79
N ALA A 168 28.97 14.49 23.10
CA ALA A 168 29.35 13.55 22.06
C ALA A 168 30.02 14.27 20.86
N ILE A 169 29.45 15.37 20.39
CA ILE A 169 30.05 16.19 19.31
C ILE A 169 31.41 16.76 19.71
N LEU A 170 31.52 17.39 20.89
CA LEU A 170 32.80 17.94 21.38
C LEU A 170 33.86 16.84 21.52
N SER A 171 33.47 15.66 21.99
CA SER A 171 34.39 14.53 22.06
C SER A 171 34.93 14.09 20.70
N ALA A 172 34.12 14.23 19.64
CA ALA A 172 34.52 13.92 18.27
C ALA A 172 35.43 14.98 17.66
N LEU A 173 35.17 16.26 17.95
CA LEU A 173 35.98 17.39 17.47
C LEU A 173 37.36 17.42 18.16
N HIS A 174 37.42 17.12 19.45
CA HIS A 174 38.65 17.20 20.27
C HIS A 174 39.28 15.84 20.58
N LYS A 175 39.53 15.06 19.52
CA LYS A 175 40.08 13.69 19.57
C LYS A 175 41.50 13.58 20.14
N GLU A 176 42.20 14.71 20.28
CA GLU A 176 43.51 14.85 20.89
C GLU A 176 43.50 14.64 22.41
N ILE A 177 42.35 14.82 23.08
CA ILE A 177 42.22 14.57 24.52
C ILE A 177 42.35 13.07 24.81
N LYS A 178 43.46 12.67 25.46
CA LYS A 178 43.72 11.27 25.82
C LYS A 178 43.41 10.93 27.28
N LYS A 179 43.77 11.82 28.21
CA LYS A 179 43.57 11.65 29.66
C LYS A 179 42.16 12.05 30.05
N ASN A 180 41.49 11.23 30.86
CA ASN A 180 40.13 11.50 31.37
C ASN A 180 39.06 11.79 30.29
N LYS A 181 39.27 11.35 29.05
CA LYS A 181 38.39 11.56 27.88
C LYS A 181 36.93 11.10 28.05
N HIS A 182 36.64 10.31 29.08
CA HIS A 182 35.31 9.81 29.42
C HIS A 182 34.52 10.77 30.32
N ARG A 183 35.13 11.85 30.82
CA ARG A 183 34.47 12.83 31.69
C ARG A 183 34.26 14.14 30.94
N ILE A 184 33.34 14.99 31.44
CA ILE A 184 33.00 16.28 30.82
C ILE A 184 34.07 17.36 31.02
N GLU A 185 34.85 17.33 32.11
CA GLU A 185 35.74 18.45 32.49
C GLU A 185 36.75 18.85 31.40
N PRO A 186 37.40 17.91 30.68
CA PRO A 186 38.32 18.27 29.61
C PRO A 186 37.66 19.01 28.44
N TYR A 187 36.34 18.84 28.24
CA TYR A 187 35.58 19.41 27.12
C TYR A 187 34.89 20.73 27.48
N LYS A 188 34.71 21.05 28.77
CA LYS A 188 34.08 22.30 29.23
C LYS A 188 34.75 23.57 28.69
N LYS A 189 36.05 23.54 28.42
CA LYS A 189 36.77 24.68 27.82
C LYS A 189 36.36 24.98 26.38
N PHE A 190 35.74 24.02 25.69
CA PHE A 190 35.28 24.11 24.30
C PHE A 190 33.76 24.27 24.20
N GLU A 191 33.11 24.51 25.33
CA GLU A 191 31.66 24.53 25.45
C GLU A 191 30.97 25.54 24.53
N ASN A 192 31.67 26.65 24.27
CA ASN A 192 31.20 27.77 23.45
C ASN A 192 31.57 27.64 21.96
N GLU A 193 32.25 26.56 21.54
CA GLU A 193 32.60 26.34 20.12
C GLU A 193 31.38 25.95 19.26
N LEU A 194 30.32 25.44 19.88
CA LEU A 194 29.12 24.99 19.22
C LEU A 194 27.97 25.97 19.45
N ASN A 195 27.28 26.34 18.38
CA ASN A 195 26.12 27.21 18.41
C ASN A 195 24.83 26.38 18.39
N PHE A 196 24.06 26.47 19.48
CA PHE A 196 22.77 25.81 19.66
C PHE A 196 21.59 26.80 19.58
N SER A 197 21.73 27.92 18.86
CA SER A 197 20.68 28.94 18.78
C SER A 197 19.37 28.35 18.23
N GLY A 198 18.33 28.40 19.06
CA GLY A 198 17.02 27.82 18.77
C GLY A 198 16.98 26.29 18.76
N ILE A 199 17.90 25.62 19.47
CA ILE A 199 17.91 24.18 19.72
C ILE A 199 17.97 23.97 21.23
N GLU A 200 16.95 23.33 21.79
CA GLU A 200 16.88 23.05 23.22
C GLU A 200 17.51 21.69 23.56
N SER A 201 18.25 21.64 24.67
CA SER A 201 18.67 20.36 25.25
C SER A 201 17.50 19.74 26.03
N PRO A 202 17.26 18.42 25.93
CA PRO A 202 18.01 17.44 25.14
C PRO A 202 17.67 17.48 23.64
N VAL A 203 18.72 17.45 22.79
CA VAL A 203 18.61 17.59 21.33
C VAL A 203 17.84 16.42 20.72
N LYS A 204 16.73 16.71 20.03
CA LYS A 204 15.92 15.71 19.34
C LYS A 204 16.50 15.44 17.95
N ILE A 205 16.27 14.23 17.41
CA ILE A 205 16.73 13.85 16.07
C ILE A 205 16.27 14.85 15.00
N LYS A 206 15.03 15.35 15.11
CA LYS A 206 14.46 16.34 14.18
C LYS A 206 15.16 17.71 14.20
N ASP A 207 15.88 18.03 15.27
CA ASP A 207 16.58 19.31 15.42
C ASP A 207 18.03 19.23 14.89
N ILE A 208 18.52 18.03 14.55
CA ILE A 208 19.88 17.81 14.03
C ILE A 208 20.12 18.56 12.71
N PRO A 209 19.23 18.55 11.70
CA PRO A 209 19.44 19.32 10.47
C PRO A 209 19.69 20.83 10.72
N LYS A 210 19.01 21.40 11.72
CA LYS A 210 19.21 22.79 12.13
C LYS A 210 20.60 22.97 12.75
N PHE A 211 21.02 22.05 13.62
CA PHE A 211 22.36 22.04 14.19
C PHE A 211 23.44 21.97 13.10
N GLU A 212 23.26 21.10 12.11
CA GLU A 212 24.20 20.92 11.00
C GLU A 212 24.38 22.21 10.20
N LYS A 213 23.26 22.88 9.88
CA LYS A 213 23.25 24.14 9.12
C LYS A 213 23.96 25.28 9.88
N ILE A 214 23.71 25.41 11.18
CA ILE A 214 24.28 26.48 12.00
C ILE A 214 25.79 26.29 12.19
N ASN A 215 26.25 25.06 12.41
CA ASN A 215 27.63 24.77 12.79
C ASN A 215 28.53 24.34 11.61
N LYS A 216 27.95 24.11 10.43
CA LYS A 216 28.65 23.52 9.26
C LYS A 216 29.34 22.20 9.61
N ILE A 217 28.66 21.39 10.42
CA ILE A 217 29.06 20.03 10.82
C ILE A 217 27.98 19.09 10.29
N SER A 218 28.36 17.94 9.77
CA SER A 218 27.40 16.92 9.35
C SER A 218 27.40 15.74 10.32
N VAL A 219 26.23 15.18 10.62
CA VAL A 219 26.02 14.19 11.67
C VAL A 219 25.18 13.02 11.14
N ASN A 220 25.69 11.81 11.29
CA ASN A 220 24.89 10.59 11.15
C ASN A 220 24.59 10.03 12.54
N VAL A 221 23.35 9.57 12.78
CA VAL A 221 22.95 8.90 14.02
C VAL A 221 22.49 7.49 13.72
N TYR A 222 23.02 6.54 14.48
CA TYR A 222 22.66 5.14 14.44
C TYR A 222 22.02 4.74 15.77
N ALA A 223 20.89 4.02 15.76
CA ALA A 223 20.29 3.45 16.96
C ALA A 223 20.83 2.03 17.20
N LEU A 224 21.06 1.71 18.47
CA LEU A 224 21.21 0.31 18.92
C LEU A 224 19.81 -0.28 19.16
N LYS A 225 19.52 -1.45 18.59
CA LYS A 225 18.32 -2.24 18.87
C LYS A 225 18.56 -3.22 20.02
N GLN A 226 17.48 -3.73 20.62
CA GLN A 226 17.53 -4.77 21.66
C GLN A 226 18.26 -6.02 21.18
N THR A 227 18.08 -6.41 19.90
CA THR A 227 18.80 -7.53 19.26
C THR A 227 20.33 -7.32 19.19
N GLY A 228 20.82 -6.14 19.58
CA GLY A 228 22.21 -5.72 19.43
C GLY A 228 22.57 -5.35 17.99
N ASP A 229 21.58 -5.16 17.12
CA ASP A 229 21.77 -4.63 15.77
C ASP A 229 21.84 -3.10 15.77
N ILE A 230 22.54 -2.56 14.78
CA ILE A 230 22.75 -1.13 14.62
C ILE A 230 22.08 -0.71 13.32
N GLU A 231 21.29 0.35 13.36
CA GLU A 231 20.54 0.86 12.22
C GLU A 231 20.63 2.38 12.12
N PRO A 232 20.72 2.94 10.91
CA PRO A 232 20.67 4.39 10.72
C PRO A 232 19.28 4.93 11.04
N ILE A 233 19.21 5.95 11.90
CA ILE A 233 17.96 6.67 12.23
C ILE A 233 17.98 8.14 11.76
N HIS A 234 19.17 8.67 11.48
CA HIS A 234 19.37 9.97 10.87
C HIS A 234 20.63 9.92 10.03
N LEU A 235 20.53 10.30 8.76
CA LEU A 235 21.66 10.43 7.85
C LEU A 235 21.65 11.87 7.32
N THR A 236 22.81 12.50 7.39
CA THR A 236 22.99 13.85 6.84
C THR A 236 22.72 13.85 5.33
N ALA A 237 22.10 14.91 4.84
CA ALA A 237 21.88 15.08 3.39
C ALA A 237 23.16 15.51 2.66
N LEU A 238 24.05 16.24 3.35
CA LEU A 238 25.27 16.79 2.78
C LEU A 238 26.45 16.59 3.73
N LYS A 239 27.39 15.71 3.37
CA LYS A 239 28.62 15.49 4.14
C LYS A 239 29.48 16.76 4.10
N GLN A 240 29.70 17.35 5.27
CA GLN A 240 30.62 18.47 5.49
C GLN A 240 32.03 17.96 5.77
N GLU A 241 33.04 18.83 5.69
CA GLU A 241 34.44 18.50 6.04
C GLU A 241 34.53 17.91 7.46
N LYS A 242 33.76 18.47 8.40
CA LYS A 242 33.56 17.90 9.73
C LYS A 242 32.34 16.97 9.72
N HIS A 243 32.60 15.67 9.61
CA HIS A 243 31.57 14.62 9.65
C HIS A 243 31.69 13.76 10.91
N ILE A 244 30.57 13.54 11.61
CA ILE A 244 30.53 12.83 12.89
C ILE A 244 29.45 11.74 12.87
N HIS A 245 29.82 10.55 13.35
CA HIS A 245 28.89 9.46 13.59
C HIS A 245 28.56 9.35 15.08
N LEU A 246 27.27 9.31 15.41
CA LEU A 246 26.76 9.14 16.77
C LEU A 246 25.99 7.82 16.89
N LEU A 247 26.10 7.18 18.04
CA LEU A 247 25.29 6.05 18.46
C LEU A 247 24.28 6.56 19.48
N LEU A 248 22.99 6.33 19.22
CA LEU A 248 21.91 6.54 20.16
C LEU A 248 21.62 5.22 20.88
N ILE A 249 21.67 5.25 22.21
CA ILE A 249 21.25 4.13 23.05
C ILE A 249 20.11 4.56 23.96
N GLN A 250 19.37 3.59 24.48
CA GLN A 250 18.28 3.79 25.43
C GLN A 250 18.55 3.09 26.76
N ASP A 251 18.01 3.62 27.86
CA ASP A 251 18.28 3.16 29.22
C ASP A 251 17.59 1.83 29.50
N ARG A 252 16.43 1.67 28.87
CA ARG A 252 15.64 0.46 28.80
C ARG A 252 15.32 0.22 27.34
N TYR A 253 15.50 -1.02 26.91
CA TYR A 253 14.90 -1.46 25.67
C TYR A 253 13.52 -1.95 26.06
N ASP A 254 12.47 -1.31 25.54
CA ASP A 254 11.10 -1.80 25.74
C ASP A 254 11.12 -3.29 25.40
N ASP A 255 10.92 -4.12 26.41
CA ASP A 255 10.45 -5.46 26.14
C ASP A 255 9.07 -5.27 25.52
N GLU A 256 8.83 -5.87 24.36
CA GLU A 256 7.46 -6.09 23.88
C GLU A 256 6.61 -6.88 24.92
N ASP A 257 7.24 -7.35 26.01
CA ASP A 257 6.71 -8.14 27.12
C ASP A 257 6.51 -7.38 28.47
N PHE A 258 6.63 -6.05 28.55
CA PHE A 258 6.44 -5.34 29.84
C PHE A 258 4.95 -5.27 30.25
N GLN A 259 4.48 -6.34 30.89
CA GLN A 259 3.21 -6.41 31.63
C GLN A 259 3.40 -5.80 33.02
N GLY A 260 2.74 -4.67 33.30
CA GLY A 260 2.65 -4.15 34.66
C GLY A 260 1.85 -2.86 34.76
N GLU A 261 0.96 -2.80 35.74
CA GLU A 261 0.17 -1.62 36.16
C GLU A 261 1.04 -0.53 36.84
N GLU A 262 2.28 -0.31 36.38
CA GLU A 262 3.13 0.77 36.91
C GLU A 262 3.00 2.06 36.06
N PRO A 263 3.09 3.25 36.68
CA PRO A 263 2.99 4.52 35.98
C PRO A 263 4.07 4.65 34.90
N TYR A 264 3.66 4.95 33.67
CA TYR A 264 4.55 5.14 32.51
C TYR A 264 5.77 6.03 32.84
N ILE A 265 6.96 5.44 32.87
CA ILE A 265 8.22 6.16 33.04
C ILE A 265 8.84 6.39 31.66
N PRO A 266 9.06 7.64 31.21
CA PRO A 266 9.63 7.92 29.89
C PRO A 266 11.02 7.29 29.69
N ILE A 267 11.23 6.64 28.53
CA ILE A 267 12.53 6.08 28.13
C ILE A 267 13.54 7.21 27.97
N LYS A 268 14.73 7.02 28.55
CA LYS A 268 15.84 7.97 28.38
C LYS A 268 16.74 7.49 27.26
N TYR A 269 17.24 8.44 26.49
CA TYR A 269 18.18 8.19 25.41
C TYR A 269 19.55 8.80 25.73
N HIS A 270 20.59 8.38 25.02
CA HIS A 270 21.93 8.93 25.20
C HIS A 270 22.74 8.87 23.90
N TYR A 271 23.31 10.01 23.51
CA TYR A 271 24.19 10.11 22.34
C TYR A 271 25.63 9.80 22.72
N ILE A 272 26.28 8.99 21.88
CA ILE A 272 27.64 8.51 22.08
C ILE A 272 28.43 8.70 20.80
N TRP A 273 29.66 9.19 20.88
CA TRP A 273 30.49 9.30 19.68
C TRP A 273 30.99 7.93 19.21
N ILE A 274 30.77 7.63 17.92
CA ILE A 274 31.35 6.48 17.23
C ILE A 274 32.70 6.91 16.64
N LYS A 275 33.80 6.47 17.27
CA LYS A 275 35.17 6.76 16.78
C LYS A 275 35.54 5.96 15.55
N ASN A 276 34.96 4.77 15.40
CA ASN A 276 35.27 3.85 14.31
C ASN A 276 34.04 3.00 13.98
N LEU A 277 33.29 3.44 12.96
CA LEU A 277 32.08 2.74 12.51
C LEU A 277 32.40 1.32 12.03
N SER A 278 33.49 1.15 11.28
CA SER A 278 33.96 -0.16 10.78
C SER A 278 34.18 -1.18 11.91
N ARG A 279 34.77 -0.76 13.03
CA ARG A 279 34.96 -1.61 14.21
C ARG A 279 33.67 -1.87 14.98
N LEU A 280 32.72 -0.94 14.94
CA LEU A 280 31.43 -1.06 15.62
C LEU A 280 30.53 -2.12 14.95
N VAL A 281 30.47 -2.15 13.62
CA VAL A 281 29.61 -3.09 12.89
C VAL A 281 30.36 -4.31 12.32
N GLY A 282 31.68 -4.21 12.12
CA GLY A 282 32.49 -5.17 11.36
C GLY A 282 32.64 -6.57 11.97
N SER A 283 32.42 -6.75 13.27
CA SER A 283 32.50 -8.06 13.93
C SER A 283 31.38 -9.02 13.49
N LYS A 284 30.27 -8.51 12.95
CA LYS A 284 29.14 -9.31 12.44
C LYS A 284 29.23 -9.61 10.94
N LEU A 285 30.18 -9.01 10.21
CA LEU A 285 30.13 -8.95 8.74
C LEU A 285 31.10 -9.90 8.01
N SER A 286 32.26 -10.27 8.59
CA SER A 286 33.12 -11.35 8.05
C SER A 286 34.23 -11.74 9.04
N LYS A 287 34.73 -12.98 8.97
CA LYS A 287 35.83 -13.51 9.82
C LYS A 287 37.23 -13.02 9.40
N GLU A 288 37.36 -12.31 8.29
CA GLU A 288 38.66 -11.88 7.76
C GLU A 288 39.23 -10.63 8.44
N LYS A 289 40.56 -10.60 8.61
CA LYS A 289 41.32 -9.52 9.29
C LYS A 289 41.68 -8.32 8.40
N ARG A 290 41.18 -8.24 7.15
CA ARG A 290 41.48 -7.14 6.22
C ARG A 290 40.74 -5.84 6.61
N LYS A 291 41.26 -4.68 6.19
CA LYS A 291 40.62 -3.36 6.41
C LYS A 291 39.33 -3.30 5.59
N LYS A 292 38.19 -3.09 6.25
CA LYS A 292 36.85 -3.03 5.63
C LYS A 292 36.38 -1.58 5.50
N TYR A 293 35.96 -1.20 4.29
CA TYR A 293 35.32 0.08 4.00
C TYR A 293 33.81 -0.09 4.16
N ILE A 294 33.10 0.81 4.83
CA ILE A 294 31.67 0.63 5.14
C ILE A 294 30.87 1.80 4.61
N CYS A 295 29.74 1.51 3.97
CA CYS A 295 28.77 2.51 3.56
C CYS A 295 27.97 3.00 4.77
N ASP A 296 27.92 4.32 4.96
CA ASP A 296 27.23 4.94 6.10
C ASP A 296 25.72 4.69 6.12
N ARG A 297 25.15 4.36 4.95
CA ARG A 297 23.70 4.22 4.73
C ARG A 297 23.24 2.77 4.84
N CYS A 298 23.75 1.88 3.98
CA CYS A 298 23.33 0.48 4.00
C CYS A 298 24.10 -0.36 5.05
N LEU A 299 25.18 0.17 5.63
CA LEU A 299 26.10 -0.51 6.56
C LEU A 299 26.76 -1.77 6.00
N HIS A 300 26.78 -1.94 4.67
CA HIS A 300 27.51 -3.00 3.98
C HIS A 300 29.00 -2.69 3.89
N TYR A 301 29.85 -3.73 3.78
CA TYR A 301 31.30 -3.57 3.71
C TYR A 301 31.86 -3.89 2.33
N PHE A 302 32.92 -3.18 1.95
CA PHE A 302 33.59 -3.30 0.67
C PHE A 302 35.07 -3.57 0.88
N ALA A 303 35.66 -4.34 -0.05
CA ALA A 303 37.07 -4.69 -0.05
C ALA A 303 37.99 -3.51 -0.41
N SER A 304 37.48 -2.51 -1.13
CA SER A 304 38.23 -1.31 -1.55
C SER A 304 37.39 -0.03 -1.35
N LEU A 305 38.09 1.11 -1.26
CA LEU A 305 37.45 2.42 -1.18
C LEU A 305 36.74 2.80 -2.48
N GLU A 306 37.25 2.33 -3.63
CA GLU A 306 36.68 2.62 -4.94
C GLU A 306 35.30 1.99 -5.12
N ARG A 307 35.14 0.70 -4.75
CA ARG A 307 33.84 0.04 -4.76
C ARG A 307 32.83 0.72 -3.84
N LEU A 308 33.29 1.17 -2.66
CA LEU A 308 32.45 1.94 -1.75
C LEU A 308 31.96 3.25 -2.40
N ARG A 309 32.81 3.97 -3.14
CA ARG A 309 32.43 5.24 -3.77
C ARG A 309 31.38 5.06 -4.86
N ILE A 310 31.54 4.06 -5.72
CA ILE A 310 30.55 3.71 -6.75
C ILE A 310 29.23 3.37 -6.07
N HIS A 311 29.29 2.48 -5.08
CA HIS A 311 28.13 2.08 -4.29
C HIS A 311 27.44 3.26 -3.57
N GLU A 312 28.18 4.24 -3.02
CA GLU A 312 27.59 5.37 -2.29
C GLU A 312 26.65 6.22 -3.17
N ILE A 313 26.94 6.34 -4.46
CA ILE A 313 26.11 7.07 -5.44
C ILE A 313 24.77 6.35 -5.62
N ASP A 314 24.82 5.06 -5.95
CA ASP A 314 23.62 4.25 -6.18
C ASP A 314 22.83 4.02 -4.89
N CYS A 315 23.52 3.75 -3.79
CA CYS A 315 22.89 3.55 -2.50
C CYS A 315 22.19 4.83 -1.99
N ALA A 316 22.70 6.02 -2.29
CA ALA A 316 22.06 7.27 -1.90
C ALA A 316 20.75 7.53 -2.66
N THR A 317 20.66 7.09 -3.91
CA THR A 317 19.48 7.27 -4.76
C THR A 317 18.42 6.19 -4.52
N MET A 318 18.84 4.94 -4.33
CA MET A 318 17.93 3.78 -4.27
C MET A 318 17.54 3.39 -2.84
N ASN A 319 18.45 3.54 -1.86
CA ASN A 319 18.25 3.00 -0.52
C ASN A 319 17.97 4.09 0.53
N LYS A 320 17.02 3.79 1.42
CA LYS A 320 16.73 4.63 2.60
C LYS A 320 17.13 3.96 3.92
N CYS A 321 17.45 2.68 3.90
CA CYS A 321 17.69 1.87 5.10
C CYS A 321 18.84 0.87 4.92
N ARG A 322 19.17 0.16 6.00
CA ARG A 322 20.13 -0.95 6.02
C ARG A 322 19.64 -2.10 5.14
N ILE A 323 20.48 -2.58 4.24
CA ILE A 323 20.21 -3.79 3.44
C ILE A 323 20.70 -5.01 4.22
N LYS A 324 19.86 -6.05 4.32
CA LYS A 324 20.23 -7.35 4.87
C LYS A 324 20.18 -8.38 3.74
N LEU A 325 21.36 -8.78 3.26
CA LEU A 325 21.49 -9.84 2.27
C LEU A 325 21.39 -11.23 2.92
N PRO A 326 20.98 -12.26 2.17
CA PRO A 326 21.07 -13.65 2.60
C PRO A 326 22.51 -14.04 2.94
N GLU A 327 22.69 -14.93 3.92
CA GLU A 327 23.98 -15.58 4.16
C GLU A 327 24.18 -16.73 3.17
N GLU A 328 25.43 -17.19 2.95
CA GLU A 328 25.73 -18.33 2.06
C GLU A 328 24.92 -19.60 2.39
N LYS A 329 24.60 -19.83 3.66
CA LYS A 329 23.77 -20.97 4.09
C LYS A 329 22.28 -20.80 3.74
N ASP A 330 21.84 -19.57 3.52
CA ASP A 330 20.46 -19.15 3.26
C ASP A 330 20.26 -18.67 1.82
N LYS A 331 21.29 -18.79 0.96
CA LYS A 331 21.26 -18.33 -0.43
C LYS A 331 20.25 -19.09 -1.29
N ILE A 332 19.91 -20.31 -0.91
CA ILE A 332 18.93 -21.11 -1.64
C ILE A 332 17.53 -20.93 -1.05
N LEU A 333 16.66 -20.31 -1.84
CA LEU A 333 15.24 -20.22 -1.60
C LEU A 333 14.53 -21.45 -2.18
N LYS A 334 13.75 -22.12 -1.33
CA LYS A 334 12.92 -23.27 -1.68
C LYS A 334 11.74 -23.36 -0.71
N PHE A 335 10.73 -24.15 -1.05
CA PHE A 335 9.61 -24.40 -0.15
C PHE A 335 10.08 -25.05 1.17
N LYS A 336 9.60 -24.53 2.31
CA LYS A 336 9.97 -25.00 3.65
C LYS A 336 8.76 -25.19 4.59
N ASP A 337 7.65 -24.49 4.33
CA ASP A 337 6.51 -24.38 5.23
C ASP A 337 5.47 -25.51 5.00
N TYR A 338 5.90 -26.76 5.10
CA TYR A 338 5.02 -27.92 4.88
C TYR A 338 3.80 -27.92 5.80
N SER A 339 3.86 -27.34 7.01
CA SER A 339 2.71 -27.23 7.91
C SER A 339 1.49 -26.52 7.29
N LYS A 340 1.66 -25.72 6.22
CA LYS A 340 0.57 -25.03 5.52
C LYS A 340 -0.24 -25.95 4.60
N LYS A 341 0.20 -27.20 4.44
CA LYS A 341 -0.56 -28.25 3.74
C LYS A 341 -1.70 -28.80 4.58
N GLU A 342 -1.59 -28.67 5.90
CA GLU A 342 -2.65 -29.05 6.82
C GLU A 342 -3.81 -28.07 6.76
N TRP A 343 -5.02 -28.61 6.89
CA TRP A 343 -6.22 -27.80 7.03
C TRP A 343 -6.18 -27.04 8.34
N VAL A 344 -6.44 -25.73 8.30
CA VAL A 344 -6.70 -24.98 9.52
C VAL A 344 -7.95 -25.56 10.20
N PRO A 345 -7.87 -26.03 11.47
CA PRO A 345 -8.96 -26.80 12.09
C PRO A 345 -10.25 -26.00 12.34
N PHE A 346 -10.10 -24.72 12.69
CA PHE A 346 -11.21 -23.81 12.98
C PHE A 346 -11.03 -22.49 12.24
N VAL A 347 -12.08 -21.98 11.62
CA VAL A 347 -12.10 -20.69 10.90
C VAL A 347 -13.34 -19.91 11.28
N ILE A 348 -13.22 -18.61 11.50
CA ILE A 348 -14.35 -17.71 11.75
C ILE A 348 -14.59 -16.88 10.49
N TYR A 349 -15.84 -16.84 10.04
CA TYR A 349 -16.33 -15.93 9.00
C TYR A 349 -17.26 -14.91 9.65
N GLY A 350 -17.10 -13.62 9.37
CA GLY A 350 -17.94 -12.60 10.00
C GLY A 350 -18.27 -11.43 9.10
N ASP A 351 -19.26 -10.66 9.53
CA ASP A 351 -19.68 -9.41 8.91
C ASP A 351 -20.33 -8.48 9.94
N PHE A 352 -20.34 -7.17 9.66
CA PHE A 352 -20.97 -6.14 10.49
C PHE A 352 -21.94 -5.30 9.65
N GLU A 353 -23.14 -5.09 10.18
CA GLU A 353 -24.02 -4.03 9.67
C GLU A 353 -23.87 -2.76 10.49
N CYS A 354 -24.13 -1.62 9.86
CA CYS A 354 -24.08 -0.31 10.49
C CYS A 354 -25.34 0.49 10.24
N VAL A 355 -25.73 1.33 11.20
CA VAL A 355 -26.64 2.45 10.93
C VAL A 355 -25.86 3.61 10.32
N LEU A 356 -26.46 4.30 9.35
CA LEU A 356 -25.85 5.47 8.70
C LEU A 356 -26.38 6.77 9.33
N LYS A 357 -25.71 7.25 10.37
CA LYS A 357 -26.14 8.41 11.15
C LYS A 357 -25.67 9.73 10.49
N PRO A 358 -26.58 10.59 10.01
CA PRO A 358 -26.18 11.88 9.44
C PRO A 358 -25.55 12.77 10.51
N ILE A 359 -24.38 13.34 10.23
CA ILE A 359 -23.68 14.26 11.13
C ILE A 359 -24.23 15.70 10.98
N ASN A 360 -24.80 16.02 9.82
CA ASN A 360 -25.36 17.34 9.53
C ASN A 360 -26.68 17.25 8.77
N GLU A 361 -27.46 18.33 8.81
CA GLU A 361 -28.75 18.46 8.12
C GLU A 361 -28.63 18.29 6.60
N SER A 362 -27.47 18.66 6.02
CA SER A 362 -27.20 18.51 4.60
C SER A 362 -26.87 17.08 4.16
N LYS A 363 -26.80 16.10 5.09
CA LYS A 363 -26.42 14.70 4.86
C LYS A 363 -25.13 14.51 4.04
N THR A 364 -24.21 15.48 4.07
CA THR A 364 -22.95 15.40 3.32
C THR A 364 -21.94 14.50 4.01
N TYR A 365 -22.14 14.25 5.32
CA TYR A 365 -21.35 13.35 6.13
C TYR A 365 -22.28 12.42 6.91
N THR A 366 -22.04 11.12 6.77
CA THR A 366 -22.77 10.06 7.49
C THR A 366 -21.76 9.22 8.25
N GLU A 367 -21.93 9.10 9.56
CA GLU A 367 -21.13 8.20 10.40
C GLU A 367 -21.71 6.79 10.35
N HIS A 368 -20.84 5.79 10.27
CA HIS A 368 -21.21 4.39 10.30
C HIS A 368 -21.06 3.88 11.73
N GLU A 369 -22.17 3.67 12.43
CA GLU A 369 -22.16 3.12 13.79
C GLU A 369 -22.55 1.63 13.73
N PRO A 370 -21.76 0.71 14.33
CA PRO A 370 -22.09 -0.71 14.37
C PRO A 370 -23.51 -0.96 14.89
N LEU A 371 -24.32 -1.61 14.06
CA LEU A 371 -25.69 -2.00 14.36
C LEU A 371 -25.75 -3.44 14.87
N SER A 372 -25.14 -4.35 14.13
CA SER A 372 -25.15 -5.77 14.41
C SER A 372 -23.86 -6.42 13.91
N VAL A 373 -23.57 -7.58 14.47
CA VAL A 373 -22.45 -8.44 14.07
C VAL A 373 -22.93 -9.87 13.99
N GLY A 374 -22.49 -10.56 12.95
CA GLY A 374 -22.73 -11.99 12.75
C GLY A 374 -21.40 -12.68 12.51
N PHE A 375 -21.23 -13.89 13.06
CA PHE A 375 -20.12 -14.74 12.67
C PHE A 375 -20.49 -16.23 12.66
N TYR A 376 -19.87 -16.97 11.76
CA TYR A 376 -19.94 -18.41 11.65
C TYR A 376 -18.59 -19.03 11.99
N LEU A 377 -18.55 -19.83 13.05
CA LEU A 377 -17.40 -20.67 13.39
C LEU A 377 -17.52 -21.98 12.60
N LYS A 378 -16.58 -22.23 11.69
CA LYS A 378 -16.45 -23.46 10.92
C LYS A 378 -15.40 -24.37 11.55
N CYS A 379 -15.75 -25.63 11.79
CA CYS A 379 -14.82 -26.69 12.17
C CYS A 379 -14.63 -27.68 11.00
N ASN A 380 -13.37 -28.02 10.70
CA ASN A 380 -13.02 -28.87 9.57
C ASN A 380 -13.11 -30.37 9.87
N PHE A 381 -12.92 -30.78 11.12
CA PHE A 381 -12.89 -32.21 11.51
C PHE A 381 -14.19 -32.68 12.19
N ASN A 382 -15.01 -31.77 12.72
CA ASN A 382 -16.31 -32.11 13.30
C ASN A 382 -17.38 -31.05 12.93
N PRO A 383 -18.25 -31.33 11.96
CA PRO A 383 -19.29 -30.40 11.53
C PRO A 383 -20.29 -29.99 12.62
N GLU A 384 -20.43 -30.76 13.71
CA GLU A 384 -21.35 -30.44 14.83
C GLU A 384 -20.80 -29.35 15.74
N LEU A 385 -19.49 -29.07 15.69
CA LEU A 385 -18.86 -27.95 16.39
C LEU A 385 -19.00 -26.63 15.65
N SER A 386 -19.55 -26.65 14.42
CA SER A 386 -19.75 -25.43 13.64
C SER A 386 -21.03 -24.71 14.07
N GLU A 387 -20.95 -23.42 14.34
CA GLU A 387 -22.08 -22.65 14.88
C GLU A 387 -22.11 -21.22 14.32
N TYR A 388 -23.32 -20.71 14.05
CA TYR A 388 -23.57 -19.29 13.74
C TYR A 388 -23.99 -18.56 15.00
N ARG A 389 -23.45 -17.37 15.24
CA ARG A 389 -23.86 -16.48 16.32
C ARG A 389 -24.02 -15.06 15.77
N CYS A 390 -24.95 -14.32 16.36
CA CYS A 390 -25.15 -12.92 16.00
C CYS A 390 -25.59 -12.10 17.21
N TYR A 391 -25.44 -10.79 17.08
CA TYR A 391 -25.92 -9.82 18.05
C TYR A 391 -26.32 -8.54 17.32
N ARG A 392 -27.52 -8.06 17.62
CA ARG A 392 -28.04 -6.77 17.16
C ARG A 392 -28.26 -5.87 18.36
N LYS A 393 -27.71 -4.66 18.30
CA LYS A 393 -27.84 -3.64 19.34
C LYS A 393 -29.30 -3.20 19.49
N SER A 394 -29.81 -3.21 20.72
CA SER A 394 -31.09 -2.60 21.09
C SER A 394 -30.88 -1.24 21.77
N ASN A 395 -31.93 -0.40 21.84
CA ASN A 395 -31.87 0.89 22.54
C ASN A 395 -31.59 0.78 24.05
N ASN A 396 -31.81 -0.40 24.63
CA ASN A 396 -31.62 -0.66 26.06
C ASN A 396 -30.31 -1.41 26.36
N ASP A 397 -29.49 -1.69 25.34
CA ASP A 397 -28.26 -2.45 25.52
C ASP A 397 -27.10 -1.51 25.85
N ASP A 398 -26.41 -1.78 26.96
CA ASP A 398 -25.19 -1.06 27.35
C ASP A 398 -23.98 -1.45 26.49
N LYS A 399 -24.09 -2.54 25.72
CA LYS A 399 -22.99 -3.17 25.01
C LYS A 399 -23.05 -2.91 23.51
N SER A 400 -21.92 -2.58 22.91
CA SER A 400 -21.79 -2.45 21.46
C SER A 400 -21.63 -3.81 20.77
N PRO A 401 -22.01 -3.92 19.47
CA PRO A 401 -21.71 -5.11 18.68
C PRO A 401 -20.23 -5.49 18.67
N SER A 402 -19.33 -4.50 18.64
CA SER A 402 -17.89 -4.72 18.66
C SER A 402 -17.41 -5.35 19.97
N GLU A 403 -17.92 -4.91 21.13
CA GLU A 403 -17.61 -5.52 22.43
C GLU A 403 -18.17 -6.95 22.52
N TRP A 404 -19.41 -7.17 22.06
CA TRP A 404 -20.00 -8.51 22.02
C TRP A 404 -19.18 -9.48 21.16
N PHE A 405 -18.69 -9.02 20.02
CA PHE A 405 -17.85 -9.81 19.13
C PHE A 405 -16.55 -10.22 19.82
N VAL A 406 -15.85 -9.27 20.46
CA VAL A 406 -14.57 -9.51 21.13
C VAL A 406 -14.69 -10.46 22.32
N GLU A 407 -15.76 -10.36 23.09
CA GLU A 407 -16.04 -11.35 24.16
C GLU A 407 -16.33 -12.74 23.59
N ASN A 408 -17.05 -12.83 22.47
CA ASN A 408 -17.28 -14.11 21.82
C ASN A 408 -16.01 -14.72 21.25
N LEU A 409 -15.04 -13.92 20.78
CA LEU A 409 -13.72 -14.42 20.41
C LEU A 409 -13.03 -15.10 21.59
N GLN A 410 -13.10 -14.55 22.81
CA GLN A 410 -12.53 -15.21 24.00
C GLN A 410 -13.21 -16.57 24.27
N ASN A 411 -14.54 -16.61 24.20
CA ASN A 411 -15.29 -17.87 24.37
C ASN A 411 -14.92 -18.91 23.30
N VAL A 412 -14.66 -18.49 22.06
CA VAL A 412 -14.18 -19.38 21.00
C VAL A 412 -12.76 -19.85 21.30
N ALA A 413 -11.87 -18.98 21.80
CA ALA A 413 -10.53 -19.38 22.20
C ALA A 413 -10.57 -20.46 23.28
N ASP A 414 -11.41 -20.32 24.31
CA ASP A 414 -11.57 -21.34 25.37
C ASP A 414 -11.97 -22.70 24.80
N LYS A 415 -12.97 -22.73 23.92
CA LYS A 415 -13.43 -23.98 23.27
C LYS A 415 -12.36 -24.60 22.38
N VAL A 416 -11.67 -23.79 21.58
CA VAL A 416 -10.68 -24.28 20.61
C VAL A 416 -9.41 -24.78 21.31
N LEU A 417 -9.01 -24.11 22.40
CA LEU A 417 -7.83 -24.48 23.19
C LEU A 417 -7.97 -25.86 23.83
N GLU A 418 -9.18 -26.28 24.21
CA GLU A 418 -9.44 -27.62 24.74
C GLU A 418 -8.94 -28.73 23.80
N PHE A 419 -9.06 -28.55 22.48
CA PHE A 419 -8.57 -29.50 21.48
C PHE A 419 -7.05 -29.45 21.32
N PHE A 420 -6.45 -28.25 21.42
CA PHE A 420 -5.00 -28.08 21.28
C PHE A 420 -4.22 -28.53 22.53
N ASP A 421 -4.80 -28.38 23.72
CA ASP A 421 -4.14 -28.74 24.99
C ASP A 421 -4.30 -30.23 25.34
N ASN A 422 -5.23 -30.94 24.70
CA ASN A 422 -5.49 -32.36 24.91
C ASN A 422 -5.25 -33.17 23.62
N PRO A 423 -3.99 -33.35 23.17
CA PRO A 423 -3.69 -34.09 21.97
C PRO A 423 -4.13 -35.56 22.12
N LYS A 424 -4.82 -36.08 21.11
CA LYS A 424 -5.27 -37.47 21.06
C LYS A 424 -4.13 -38.42 20.72
N ASP A 425 -4.20 -39.61 21.32
CA ASP A 425 -3.30 -40.70 20.96
C ASP A 425 -3.55 -41.18 19.52
N MET A 426 -2.47 -41.61 18.87
CA MET A 426 -2.50 -42.12 17.51
C MET A 426 -3.38 -43.38 17.39
N ILE A 427 -4.38 -43.31 16.53
CA ILE A 427 -5.17 -44.43 16.04
C ILE A 427 -4.35 -45.07 14.91
N PHE A 428 -3.93 -46.32 15.10
CA PHE A 428 -3.03 -47.02 14.18
C PHE A 428 -3.51 -48.44 13.90
N THR A 429 -4.12 -48.63 12.74
CA THR A 429 -4.68 -49.91 12.27
C THR A 429 -3.60 -50.82 11.70
N ASP A 430 -3.88 -52.13 11.61
CA ASP A 430 -2.95 -53.10 11.02
C ASP A 430 -2.63 -52.81 9.54
N ILE A 431 -3.60 -52.25 8.79
CA ILE A 431 -3.42 -51.85 7.39
C ILE A 431 -2.44 -50.68 7.29
N GLU A 432 -2.59 -49.67 8.14
CA GLU A 432 -1.68 -48.51 8.19
C GLU A 432 -0.28 -48.90 8.66
N LYS A 433 -0.17 -49.89 9.55
CA LYS A 433 1.12 -50.46 9.93
C LYS A 433 1.85 -51.08 8.75
N LEU A 434 1.15 -51.88 7.94
CA LEU A 434 1.72 -52.42 6.71
C LEU A 434 2.10 -51.32 5.72
N ALA A 435 1.30 -50.25 5.61
CA ALA A 435 1.61 -49.10 4.76
C ALA A 435 2.87 -48.35 5.24
N TYR A 436 3.01 -48.13 6.55
CA TYR A 436 4.18 -47.52 7.17
C TYR A 436 5.45 -48.35 6.96
N ASP A 437 5.37 -49.67 7.15
CA ASP A 437 6.51 -50.56 6.98
C ASP A 437 7.01 -50.56 5.53
N LYS A 438 6.09 -50.54 4.55
CA LYS A 438 6.38 -50.47 3.11
C LYS A 438 6.73 -49.07 2.59
N ALA A 439 6.56 -48.01 3.38
CA ALA A 439 6.83 -46.66 2.93
C ALA A 439 8.34 -46.42 2.71
N GLU A 440 8.69 -46.06 1.47
CA GLU A 440 10.06 -45.71 1.04
C GLU A 440 10.31 -44.20 1.00
N ILE A 441 9.24 -43.40 0.99
CA ILE A 441 9.30 -41.94 0.93
C ILE A 441 8.51 -41.29 2.07
N CYS A 442 8.98 -40.12 2.50
CA CYS A 442 8.30 -39.27 3.48
C CYS A 442 7.03 -38.68 2.88
N HIS A 443 5.87 -38.87 3.52
CA HIS A 443 4.60 -38.37 2.99
C HIS A 443 4.50 -36.83 2.97
N ILE A 444 5.32 -36.12 3.77
CA ILE A 444 5.34 -34.65 3.90
C ILE A 444 6.15 -33.99 2.77
N CYS A 445 7.46 -34.28 2.69
CA CYS A 445 8.36 -33.66 1.71
C CYS A 445 8.56 -34.46 0.43
N LYS A 446 8.13 -35.74 0.42
CA LYS A 446 8.26 -36.69 -0.69
C LYS A 446 9.70 -37.15 -1.00
N ASP A 447 10.66 -36.87 -0.13
CA ASP A 447 12.03 -37.40 -0.24
C ASP A 447 12.15 -38.78 0.44
N GLY A 448 13.17 -39.57 0.06
CA GLY A 448 13.44 -40.90 0.61
C GLY A 448 13.89 -40.91 2.07
N PHE A 449 13.82 -42.08 2.71
CA PHE A 449 14.34 -42.28 4.07
C PHE A 449 15.82 -42.72 4.06
N ASP A 450 16.59 -42.30 5.08
CA ASP A 450 17.95 -42.76 5.34
C ASP A 450 18.21 -42.86 6.85
N ASP A 451 19.18 -43.68 7.24
CA ASP A 451 19.43 -44.02 8.65
C ASP A 451 20.18 -42.94 9.45
N GLU A 452 20.67 -41.87 8.80
CA GLU A 452 21.49 -40.84 9.46
C GLU A 452 20.74 -39.52 9.69
N ARG A 453 20.08 -38.99 8.65
CA ARG A 453 19.45 -37.65 8.65
C ARG A 453 17.95 -37.72 8.47
N ASN A 454 17.46 -38.73 7.75
CA ASN A 454 16.08 -38.90 7.32
C ASN A 454 15.41 -40.09 8.02
N ILE A 455 15.55 -40.14 9.34
CA ILE A 455 15.02 -41.21 10.20
C ILE A 455 13.50 -41.31 10.03
N LYS A 456 13.00 -42.49 9.69
CA LYS A 456 11.57 -42.80 9.50
C LYS A 456 10.83 -42.82 10.85
N VAL A 457 9.78 -42.00 10.97
CA VAL A 457 8.88 -41.93 12.13
C VAL A 457 7.42 -41.93 11.69
N ARG A 458 6.51 -42.21 12.63
CA ARG A 458 5.06 -42.17 12.41
C ARG A 458 4.54 -40.77 12.68
N ASP A 459 3.80 -40.22 11.73
CA ASP A 459 3.10 -38.94 11.85
C ASP A 459 1.59 -39.17 11.99
N HIS A 460 0.94 -38.34 12.81
CA HIS A 460 -0.50 -38.42 13.05
C HIS A 460 -1.06 -37.05 13.42
N ASP A 461 -2.36 -36.88 13.22
CA ASP A 461 -3.11 -35.70 13.62
C ASP A 461 -3.32 -35.71 15.14
N HIS A 462 -2.90 -34.65 15.83
CA HIS A 462 -3.05 -34.56 17.28
C HIS A 462 -4.48 -34.20 17.73
N ILE A 463 -5.35 -33.70 16.85
CA ILE A 463 -6.75 -33.36 17.14
C ILE A 463 -7.65 -34.58 16.89
N THR A 464 -7.47 -35.28 15.78
CA THR A 464 -8.31 -36.45 15.42
C THR A 464 -7.72 -37.77 15.92
N GLY A 465 -6.39 -37.87 16.08
CA GLY A 465 -5.65 -39.09 16.35
C GLY A 465 -5.30 -39.89 15.10
N GLU A 466 -5.75 -39.47 13.90
CA GLU A 466 -5.61 -40.26 12.67
C GLU A 466 -4.17 -40.31 12.18
N PHE A 467 -3.72 -41.51 11.78
CA PHE A 467 -2.40 -41.71 11.19
C PHE A 467 -2.31 -41.06 9.80
N ARG A 468 -1.31 -40.21 9.59
CA ARG A 468 -1.11 -39.46 8.33
C ARG A 468 -0.12 -40.14 7.39
N GLY A 469 0.93 -40.75 7.95
CA GLY A 469 1.91 -41.48 7.15
C GLY A 469 3.30 -41.62 7.79
N ALA A 470 4.20 -42.25 7.03
CA ALA A 470 5.61 -42.26 7.36
C ALA A 470 6.24 -40.88 7.06
N ALA A 471 6.98 -40.33 8.01
CA ALA A 471 7.60 -39.02 7.90
C ALA A 471 9.07 -39.08 8.34
N HIS A 472 9.89 -38.12 7.90
CA HIS A 472 11.18 -37.89 8.56
C HIS A 472 10.94 -37.33 9.95
N SER A 473 11.79 -37.70 10.91
CA SER A 473 11.75 -37.15 12.27
C SER A 473 11.69 -35.61 12.27
N LYS A 474 12.53 -34.96 11.45
CA LYS A 474 12.54 -33.50 11.31
C LYS A 474 11.29 -32.93 10.62
N CYS A 475 10.78 -33.61 9.59
CA CYS A 475 9.56 -33.19 8.90
C CYS A 475 8.37 -33.24 9.87
N ASN A 476 8.20 -34.36 10.58
CA ASN A 476 7.18 -34.55 11.61
C ASN A 476 7.22 -33.43 12.67
N ILE A 477 8.40 -33.12 13.24
CA ILE A 477 8.52 -32.08 14.27
C ILE A 477 8.05 -30.70 13.76
N ASN A 478 8.26 -30.40 12.48
CA ASN A 478 7.87 -29.13 11.86
C ASN A 478 6.44 -29.14 11.29
N TYR A 479 5.84 -30.32 11.15
CA TYR A 479 4.51 -30.53 10.56
C TYR A 479 3.45 -30.58 11.66
N LYS A 480 3.36 -29.48 12.42
CA LYS A 480 2.43 -29.36 13.56
C LYS A 480 1.39 -28.30 13.31
N ASP A 481 0.22 -28.50 13.91
CA ASP A 481 -0.86 -27.53 13.90
C ASP A 481 -0.41 -26.24 14.57
N LYS A 482 -0.62 -25.12 13.86
CA LYS A 482 -0.37 -23.80 14.42
C LYS A 482 -1.56 -23.43 15.29
N ARG A 483 -1.30 -23.01 16.53
CA ARG A 483 -2.32 -22.58 17.50
C ARG A 483 -2.86 -21.20 17.17
N PHE A 484 -3.64 -21.09 16.10
CA PHE A 484 -4.33 -19.85 15.74
C PHE A 484 -5.67 -20.14 15.06
N VAL A 485 -6.56 -19.15 15.11
CA VAL A 485 -7.83 -19.15 14.36
C VAL A 485 -7.85 -17.96 13.40
N PRO A 486 -7.95 -18.19 12.08
CA PRO A 486 -8.21 -17.12 11.12
C PRO A 486 -9.63 -16.62 11.27
N VAL A 487 -9.77 -15.29 11.24
CA VAL A 487 -11.03 -14.55 11.32
C VAL A 487 -11.16 -13.76 10.03
N ILE A 488 -12.13 -14.13 9.19
CA ILE A 488 -12.22 -13.73 7.80
C ILE A 488 -13.43 -12.81 7.62
N PHE A 489 -13.17 -11.60 7.13
CA PHE A 489 -14.19 -10.64 6.68
C PHE A 489 -13.93 -10.28 5.22
N HIS A 490 -14.97 -9.90 4.49
CA HIS A 490 -14.83 -9.47 3.09
C HIS A 490 -14.58 -7.96 3.02
N ASN A 491 -13.40 -7.55 2.52
CA ASN A 491 -12.92 -6.16 2.55
C ASN A 491 -12.63 -5.63 3.97
N LEU A 492 -12.16 -6.51 4.85
CA LEU A 492 -11.72 -6.20 6.22
C LEU A 492 -10.87 -4.93 6.30
N SER A 493 -9.80 -4.85 5.49
CA SER A 493 -8.83 -3.74 5.50
C SER A 493 -9.40 -2.40 5.03
N GLY A 494 -10.56 -2.42 4.38
CA GLY A 494 -11.24 -1.24 3.84
C GLY A 494 -12.43 -0.77 4.67
N TYR A 495 -13.01 -1.66 5.49
CA TYR A 495 -14.26 -1.39 6.19
C TYR A 495 -14.28 -1.99 7.61
N ASP A 496 -14.60 -3.27 7.77
CA ASP A 496 -14.98 -3.88 9.06
C ASP A 496 -13.92 -3.75 10.15
N SER A 497 -12.64 -3.81 9.80
CA SER A 497 -11.57 -3.66 10.80
C SER A 497 -11.67 -2.35 11.58
N HIS A 498 -12.15 -1.28 10.96
CA HIS A 498 -12.32 0.01 11.63
C HIS A 498 -13.40 -0.03 12.72
N LEU A 499 -14.38 -0.93 12.62
CA LEU A 499 -15.51 -1.03 13.55
C LEU A 499 -15.14 -1.69 14.88
N PHE A 500 -14.13 -2.56 14.92
CA PHE A 500 -13.86 -3.40 16.09
C PHE A 500 -12.39 -3.50 16.50
N ILE A 501 -11.42 -2.96 15.72
CA ILE A 501 -10.00 -3.15 16.04
C ILE A 501 -9.59 -2.56 17.39
N ARG A 502 -10.23 -1.46 17.80
CA ARG A 502 -9.98 -0.83 19.10
C ARG A 502 -10.40 -1.78 20.22
N GLU A 503 -11.58 -2.38 20.08
CA GLU A 503 -12.13 -3.34 21.03
C GLU A 503 -11.30 -4.64 21.04
N VAL A 504 -10.80 -5.13 19.89
CA VAL A 504 -9.88 -6.28 19.86
C VAL A 504 -8.55 -5.97 20.57
N ALA A 505 -8.04 -4.74 20.42
CA ALA A 505 -6.81 -4.34 21.08
C ALA A 505 -6.96 -4.27 22.60
N LEU A 506 -8.09 -3.74 23.09
CA LEU A 506 -8.32 -3.43 24.50
C LEU A 506 -9.11 -4.49 25.28
N GLY A 507 -9.92 -5.31 24.60
CA GLY A 507 -10.96 -6.12 25.24
C GLY A 507 -10.47 -7.37 25.97
N PHE A 508 -9.23 -7.80 25.75
CA PHE A 508 -8.57 -8.83 26.57
C PHE A 508 -7.05 -8.71 26.51
N PRO A 509 -6.31 -9.28 27.49
CA PRO A 509 -4.85 -9.21 27.54
C PRO A 509 -4.17 -9.75 26.28
N GLY A 510 -2.96 -9.25 26.02
CA GLY A 510 -2.10 -9.70 24.94
C GLY A 510 -1.97 -8.70 23.78
N ARG A 511 -0.89 -8.85 23.01
CA ARG A 511 -0.47 -7.86 22.02
C ARG A 511 -1.22 -7.97 20.70
N VAL A 512 -1.31 -6.84 19.99
CA VAL A 512 -1.78 -6.80 18.59
C VAL A 512 -0.60 -6.49 17.69
N SER A 513 -0.32 -7.39 16.74
CA SER A 513 0.64 -7.14 15.66
C SER A 513 -0.11 -6.77 14.40
N VAL A 514 0.27 -5.67 13.76
CA VAL A 514 -0.36 -5.20 12.52
C VAL A 514 0.60 -5.34 11.33
N LEU A 515 0.05 -5.62 10.14
CA LEU A 515 0.73 -5.49 8.85
C LEU A 515 0.18 -4.23 8.14
N PRO A 516 0.76 -3.03 8.39
CA PRO A 516 0.15 -1.78 7.96
C PRO A 516 0.38 -1.48 6.48
N GLN A 517 -0.67 -1.02 5.80
CA GLN A 517 -0.59 -0.36 4.50
C GLN A 517 -0.59 1.17 4.67
N THR A 518 -1.38 1.68 5.61
CA THR A 518 -1.36 3.08 6.07
C THR A 518 -1.45 3.11 7.61
N LYS A 519 -1.52 4.30 8.21
CA LYS A 519 -1.71 4.44 9.68
C LYS A 519 -3.00 3.80 10.21
N GLU A 520 -4.00 3.59 9.35
CA GLU A 520 -5.32 3.08 9.77
C GLU A 520 -5.79 1.86 8.97
N ARG A 521 -5.18 1.60 7.80
CA ARG A 521 -5.51 0.42 6.97
C ARG A 521 -4.45 -0.64 7.12
N TYR A 522 -4.86 -1.81 7.59
CA TYR A 522 -3.99 -2.96 7.83
C TYR A 522 -4.32 -4.07 6.84
N ILE A 523 -3.31 -4.63 6.16
CA ILE A 523 -3.47 -5.81 5.29
C ILE A 523 -4.02 -6.98 6.10
N SER A 524 -3.52 -7.13 7.32
CA SER A 524 -3.96 -8.09 8.33
C SER A 524 -3.46 -7.62 9.69
N PHE A 525 -4.08 -8.12 10.75
CA PHE A 525 -3.57 -7.97 12.12
C PHE A 525 -3.82 -9.24 12.90
N VAL A 526 -3.00 -9.45 13.93
CA VAL A 526 -3.01 -10.65 14.77
C VAL A 526 -3.12 -10.24 16.22
N LYS A 527 -4.13 -10.76 16.93
CA LYS A 527 -4.27 -10.64 18.37
C LYS A 527 -3.66 -11.88 19.01
N PHE A 528 -2.56 -11.70 19.74
CA PHE A 528 -1.88 -12.77 20.47
C PHE A 528 -2.40 -12.84 21.91
N MET A 529 -2.68 -14.05 22.36
CA MET A 529 -2.94 -14.41 23.76
C MET A 529 -1.69 -15.14 24.26
N GLU A 530 -0.71 -14.37 24.74
CA GLU A 530 0.64 -14.86 25.06
C GLU A 530 0.63 -15.89 26.20
N ASP A 531 -0.22 -15.68 27.20
CA ASP A 531 -0.47 -16.59 28.33
C ASP A 531 -0.93 -17.98 27.86
N ARG A 532 -1.62 -18.05 26.73
CA ARG A 532 -2.20 -19.26 26.15
C ARG A 532 -1.46 -19.78 24.91
N LYS A 533 -0.43 -19.06 24.43
CA LYS A 533 0.28 -19.34 23.18
C LYS A 533 -0.68 -19.54 21.99
N PHE A 534 -1.70 -18.69 21.92
CA PHE A 534 -2.77 -18.76 20.93
C PHE A 534 -2.97 -17.40 20.26
N SER A 535 -3.53 -17.37 19.05
CA SER A 535 -3.80 -16.10 18.38
C SER A 535 -5.02 -16.13 17.47
N PHE A 536 -5.66 -14.97 17.33
CA PHE A 536 -6.62 -14.70 16.26
C PHE A 536 -5.93 -13.92 15.15
N ARG A 537 -6.02 -14.42 13.92
CA ARG A 537 -5.46 -13.75 12.73
C ARG A 537 -6.60 -13.22 11.87
N PHE A 538 -6.69 -11.91 11.74
CA PHE A 538 -7.74 -11.28 10.94
C PHE A 538 -7.30 -11.17 9.49
N ILE A 539 -8.09 -11.74 8.58
CA ILE A 539 -7.76 -11.91 7.16
C ILE A 539 -8.86 -11.24 6.32
N ASP A 540 -8.43 -10.56 5.26
CA ASP A 540 -9.32 -9.94 4.28
C ASP A 540 -9.52 -10.89 3.08
N SER A 541 -10.72 -11.47 2.92
CA SER A 541 -11.01 -12.37 1.80
C SER A 541 -10.93 -11.67 0.44
N PHE A 542 -11.12 -10.34 0.39
CA PHE A 542 -11.00 -9.55 -0.85
C PHE A 542 -9.54 -9.51 -1.36
N LYS A 543 -8.55 -9.72 -0.48
CA LYS A 543 -7.14 -9.88 -0.87
C LYS A 543 -6.83 -11.24 -1.50
N PHE A 544 -7.77 -12.17 -1.41
CA PHE A 544 -7.71 -13.44 -2.10
C PHE A 544 -8.52 -13.43 -3.39
N MET A 545 -9.76 -12.95 -3.30
CA MET A 545 -10.74 -12.91 -4.38
C MET A 545 -11.28 -11.48 -4.53
N ALA A 546 -10.64 -10.69 -5.38
CA ALA A 546 -10.92 -9.26 -5.56
C ALA A 546 -12.20 -8.97 -6.39
N SER A 547 -13.34 -9.49 -5.94
CA SER A 547 -14.67 -9.31 -6.52
C SER A 547 -15.70 -9.16 -5.41
N SER A 548 -16.89 -8.63 -5.71
CA SER A 548 -17.98 -8.58 -4.73
C SER A 548 -18.42 -9.98 -4.30
N LEU A 549 -18.85 -10.11 -3.04
CA LEU A 549 -19.39 -11.35 -2.50
C LEU A 549 -20.54 -11.90 -3.34
N ASP A 550 -21.47 -11.04 -3.78
CA ASP A 550 -22.59 -11.42 -4.65
C ASP A 550 -22.11 -12.13 -5.93
N LYS A 551 -21.14 -11.54 -6.62
CA LYS A 551 -20.57 -12.13 -7.83
C LYS A 551 -19.83 -13.43 -7.55
N LEU A 552 -19.12 -13.53 -6.43
CA LEU A 552 -18.43 -14.77 -6.04
C LEU A 552 -19.42 -15.89 -5.68
N ALA A 553 -20.47 -15.57 -4.93
CA ALA A 553 -21.54 -16.50 -4.60
C ALA A 553 -22.28 -17.01 -5.85
N SER A 554 -22.47 -16.14 -6.86
CA SER A 554 -23.12 -16.51 -8.12
C SER A 554 -22.38 -17.59 -8.93
N TYR A 555 -21.11 -17.86 -8.62
CA TYR A 555 -20.33 -18.91 -9.25
C TYR A 555 -20.45 -20.28 -8.57
N LEU A 556 -21.17 -20.37 -7.46
CA LEU A 556 -21.35 -21.61 -6.71
C LEU A 556 -22.69 -22.24 -7.02
N ASP A 557 -22.67 -23.49 -7.51
CA ASP A 557 -23.88 -24.27 -7.74
C ASP A 557 -24.45 -24.87 -6.44
N GLN A 558 -23.57 -25.16 -5.48
CA GLN A 558 -23.89 -25.85 -4.23
C GLN A 558 -23.46 -25.01 -3.03
N LEU A 559 -24.35 -24.93 -2.04
CA LEU A 559 -24.15 -24.17 -0.79
C LEU A 559 -24.50 -25.06 0.42
N PRO A 560 -23.66 -26.07 0.74
CA PRO A 560 -23.93 -27.05 1.80
C PRO A 560 -23.90 -26.49 3.22
N ILE A 561 -23.05 -25.50 3.52
CA ILE A 561 -22.99 -24.81 4.81
C ILE A 561 -24.29 -24.05 5.03
N LEU A 562 -24.69 -23.25 4.03
CA LEU A 562 -25.91 -22.45 4.07
C LEU A 562 -27.15 -23.36 4.24
N GLN A 563 -27.23 -24.43 3.45
CA GLN A 563 -28.30 -25.42 3.57
C GLN A 563 -28.34 -26.04 4.98
N LYS A 564 -27.21 -26.55 5.49
CA LYS A 564 -27.15 -27.17 6.83
C LYS A 564 -27.53 -26.20 7.96
N VAL A 565 -27.18 -24.92 7.83
CA VAL A 565 -27.49 -23.93 8.86
C VAL A 565 -28.97 -23.53 8.83
N PHE A 566 -29.57 -23.41 7.64
CA PHE A 566 -30.95 -22.97 7.50
C PHE A 566 -32.00 -24.09 7.49
N GLU A 567 -31.64 -25.34 7.19
CA GLU A 567 -32.58 -26.49 7.20
C GLU A 567 -33.22 -26.74 8.57
N LYS A 568 -32.59 -26.23 9.63
CA LYS A 568 -33.13 -26.28 11.00
C LYS A 568 -34.35 -25.38 11.17
N ASP A 569 -34.39 -24.27 10.44
CA ASP A 569 -35.34 -23.18 10.62
C ASP A 569 -36.34 -23.07 9.44
N TYR A 570 -35.94 -23.50 8.23
CA TYR A 570 -36.64 -23.21 6.98
C TYR A 570 -36.72 -24.41 6.03
N ASN A 571 -37.72 -24.39 5.13
CA ASN A 571 -37.87 -25.41 4.09
C ASN A 571 -37.02 -25.11 2.84
N GLU A 572 -36.93 -26.07 1.92
CA GLU A 572 -36.11 -25.96 0.71
C GLU A 572 -36.48 -24.78 -0.20
N THR A 573 -37.77 -24.44 -0.30
CA THR A 573 -38.22 -23.29 -1.12
C THR A 573 -37.75 -21.97 -0.53
N GLN A 574 -37.82 -21.84 0.80
CA GLN A 574 -37.29 -20.68 1.52
C GLN A 574 -35.76 -20.61 1.39
N ILE A 575 -35.05 -21.72 1.60
CA ILE A 575 -33.58 -21.76 1.50
C ILE A 575 -33.11 -21.36 0.09
N ASN A 576 -33.85 -21.74 -0.96
CA ASN A 576 -33.52 -21.35 -2.33
C ASN A 576 -33.58 -19.83 -2.55
N LEU A 577 -34.36 -19.07 -1.78
CA LEU A 577 -34.34 -17.60 -1.85
C LEU A 577 -33.03 -17.02 -1.30
N LEU A 578 -32.43 -17.67 -0.29
CA LEU A 578 -31.23 -17.20 0.42
C LEU A 578 -29.91 -17.60 -0.28
N LYS A 579 -29.97 -18.27 -1.44
CA LYS A 579 -28.77 -18.70 -2.19
C LYS A 579 -28.06 -17.56 -2.93
N ARG A 580 -28.68 -16.38 -3.00
CA ARG A 580 -28.09 -15.17 -3.57
C ARG A 580 -27.93 -14.09 -2.50
N LYS A 581 -27.08 -13.11 -2.75
CA LYS A 581 -26.97 -11.96 -1.84
C LYS A 581 -28.29 -11.18 -1.83
N GLY A 582 -28.78 -10.85 -0.65
CA GLY A 582 -29.92 -9.97 -0.45
C GLY A 582 -29.58 -8.50 -0.71
N VAL A 583 -30.54 -7.61 -0.45
CA VAL A 583 -30.37 -6.15 -0.56
C VAL A 583 -30.79 -5.47 0.73
N PHE A 584 -30.12 -4.39 1.10
CA PHE A 584 -30.40 -3.69 2.36
C PHE A 584 -30.47 -2.16 2.16
N PRO A 585 -31.47 -1.47 2.72
CA PRO A 585 -31.68 -0.04 2.50
C PRO A 585 -30.83 0.80 3.47
N TYR A 586 -29.51 0.80 3.27
CA TYR A 586 -28.53 1.43 4.17
C TYR A 586 -28.83 2.90 4.47
N GLU A 587 -29.18 3.70 3.46
CA GLU A 587 -29.49 5.12 3.58
C GLU A 587 -30.80 5.40 4.33
N TYR A 588 -31.75 4.45 4.33
CA TYR A 588 -32.99 4.53 5.11
C TYR A 588 -32.75 4.23 6.59
N VAL A 589 -31.86 3.27 6.88
CA VAL A 589 -31.53 2.83 8.24
C VAL A 589 -30.55 3.80 8.90
N SER A 590 -31.04 4.99 9.23
CA SER A 590 -30.24 6.07 9.84
C SER A 590 -30.22 6.05 11.37
N SER A 591 -31.05 5.21 12.01
CA SER A 591 -31.15 5.09 13.47
C SER A 591 -31.72 3.72 13.88
N LEU A 592 -31.59 3.37 15.16
CA LEU A 592 -32.09 2.10 15.69
C LEU A 592 -33.62 2.01 15.70
N GLU A 593 -34.33 3.15 15.79
CA GLU A 593 -35.80 3.18 15.76
C GLU A 593 -36.36 2.68 14.43
N LYS A 594 -35.66 2.94 13.31
CA LYS A 594 -36.07 2.47 11.98
C LYS A 594 -36.14 0.95 11.87
N LEU A 595 -35.45 0.22 12.74
CA LEU A 595 -35.52 -1.23 12.77
C LEU A 595 -36.86 -1.75 13.30
N GLN A 596 -37.65 -0.91 13.96
CA GLN A 596 -38.99 -1.27 14.44
C GLN A 596 -40.06 -1.10 13.35
N ASP A 597 -39.69 -0.57 12.18
CA ASP A 597 -40.64 -0.39 11.08
C ASP A 597 -41.16 -1.74 10.61
N THR A 598 -42.49 -1.84 10.53
CA THR A 598 -43.22 -3.09 10.25
C THR A 598 -43.53 -3.29 8.76
N THR A 599 -42.92 -2.48 7.89
CA THR A 599 -43.11 -2.53 6.44
C THR A 599 -41.77 -2.42 5.76
N LEU A 600 -41.58 -3.17 4.68
CA LEU A 600 -40.42 -3.00 3.81
C LEU A 600 -40.42 -1.57 3.22
N PRO A 601 -39.30 -0.83 3.26
CA PRO A 601 -39.19 0.49 2.66
C PRO A 601 -39.55 0.50 1.17
N SER A 602 -39.93 1.68 0.64
CA SER A 602 -40.26 1.82 -0.78
C SER A 602 -39.02 1.62 -1.65
N ILE A 603 -39.20 1.35 -2.96
CA ILE A 603 -38.08 1.11 -3.88
C ILE A 603 -37.11 2.30 -3.95
N GLU A 604 -37.62 3.52 -3.81
CA GLU A 604 -36.82 4.75 -3.80
C GLU A 604 -35.95 4.88 -2.55
N GLU A 605 -36.36 4.27 -1.43
CA GLU A 605 -35.63 4.29 -0.16
C GLU A 605 -34.43 3.33 -0.14
N PHE A 606 -34.27 2.50 -1.18
CA PHE A 606 -33.09 1.68 -1.43
C PHE A 606 -32.01 2.38 -2.28
N HIS A 607 -32.19 3.66 -2.61
CA HIS A 607 -31.19 4.42 -3.37
C HIS A 607 -29.84 4.50 -2.64
N SER A 608 -28.75 4.09 -3.30
CA SER A 608 -27.40 4.18 -2.75
C SER A 608 -26.67 5.43 -3.23
N SER A 609 -26.31 6.30 -2.30
CA SER A 609 -25.46 7.47 -2.52
C SER A 609 -24.03 7.10 -2.96
N LEU A 610 -23.56 5.91 -2.54
CA LEU A 610 -22.21 5.43 -2.79
C LEU A 610 -21.96 5.07 -4.26
N THR A 611 -22.98 4.48 -4.91
CA THR A 611 -23.01 4.14 -6.34
C THR A 611 -23.84 5.12 -7.15
N ASP A 612 -24.50 6.07 -6.48
CA ASP A 612 -25.39 7.09 -7.04
C ASP A 612 -26.53 6.46 -7.86
N SER A 613 -27.02 5.29 -7.46
CA SER A 613 -27.96 4.45 -8.22
C SER A 613 -29.12 3.95 -7.37
N ASP A 614 -30.30 3.91 -7.97
CA ASP A 614 -31.44 3.14 -7.47
C ASP A 614 -31.18 1.64 -7.57
N ILE A 615 -31.90 0.89 -6.74
CA ILE A 615 -31.99 -0.57 -6.83
C ILE A 615 -32.72 -1.00 -8.10
N SER A 616 -32.44 -2.21 -8.61
CA SER A 616 -33.19 -2.77 -9.72
C SER A 616 -34.60 -3.22 -9.29
N ALA A 617 -35.57 -3.20 -10.21
CA ALA A 617 -36.91 -3.70 -9.93
C ALA A 617 -36.90 -5.20 -9.57
N GLU A 618 -36.00 -5.98 -10.16
CA GLU A 618 -35.84 -7.41 -9.87
C GLU A 618 -35.36 -7.66 -8.44
N ASP A 619 -34.37 -6.89 -7.98
CA ASP A 619 -33.83 -7.01 -6.62
C ASP A 619 -34.85 -6.56 -5.57
N TYR A 620 -35.63 -5.51 -5.86
CA TYR A 620 -36.68 -5.07 -4.95
C TYR A 620 -37.83 -6.08 -4.84
N GLU A 621 -38.25 -6.69 -5.96
CA GLU A 621 -39.23 -7.78 -5.93
C GLU A 621 -38.69 -9.05 -5.26
N HIS A 622 -37.37 -9.26 -5.28
CA HIS A 622 -36.74 -10.30 -4.47
C HIS A 622 -36.84 -9.99 -2.97
N ALA A 623 -36.51 -8.77 -2.54
CA ALA A 623 -36.63 -8.34 -1.14
C ALA A 623 -38.07 -8.46 -0.61
N LYS A 624 -39.08 -8.12 -1.42
CA LYS A 624 -40.49 -8.35 -1.06
C LYS A 624 -40.82 -9.82 -0.84
N ARG A 625 -40.33 -10.69 -1.75
CA ARG A 625 -40.52 -12.14 -1.61
C ARG A 625 -39.86 -12.68 -0.35
N GLU A 626 -38.67 -12.19 0.01
CA GLU A 626 -38.05 -12.53 1.29
C GLU A 626 -38.92 -12.08 2.46
N TRP A 627 -39.32 -10.80 2.48
CA TRP A 627 -40.18 -10.24 3.52
C TRP A 627 -41.44 -11.07 3.75
N ASP A 628 -42.16 -11.41 2.68
CA ASP A 628 -43.41 -12.17 2.74
C ASP A 628 -43.19 -13.66 3.07
N CYS A 629 -42.19 -14.29 2.44
CA CYS A 629 -41.95 -15.74 2.58
C CYS A 629 -41.41 -16.13 3.96
N PHE A 630 -40.60 -15.25 4.57
CA PHE A 630 -40.07 -15.44 5.91
C PHE A 630 -40.96 -14.82 7.01
N LYS A 631 -42.10 -14.24 6.64
CA LYS A 631 -43.07 -13.61 7.56
C LYS A 631 -42.42 -12.56 8.46
N ILE A 632 -41.57 -11.73 7.85
CA ILE A 632 -40.79 -10.72 8.55
C ILE A 632 -41.73 -9.66 9.09
N SER A 633 -41.63 -9.39 10.39
CA SER A 633 -42.51 -8.45 11.09
C SER A 633 -41.88 -7.08 11.30
N THR A 634 -40.54 -7.00 11.27
CA THR A 634 -39.79 -5.75 11.48
C THR A 634 -38.57 -5.66 10.56
N LEU A 635 -38.13 -4.44 10.23
CA LEU A 635 -36.92 -4.21 9.46
C LEU A 635 -35.66 -4.73 10.18
N GLY A 636 -35.69 -4.78 11.51
CA GLY A 636 -34.69 -5.49 12.30
C GLY A 636 -34.57 -6.96 11.91
N GLU A 637 -35.68 -7.72 11.93
CA GLU A 637 -35.66 -9.14 11.56
C GLU A 637 -35.14 -9.36 10.13
N TYR A 638 -35.46 -8.45 9.21
CA TYR A 638 -34.88 -8.45 7.87
C TYR A 638 -33.36 -8.27 7.89
N SER A 639 -32.85 -7.33 8.68
CA SER A 639 -31.41 -7.10 8.87
C SER A 639 -30.69 -8.33 9.43
N ASP A 640 -31.30 -9.05 10.38
CA ASP A 640 -30.70 -10.27 10.96
C ASP A 640 -30.60 -11.40 9.92
N LEU A 641 -31.64 -11.57 9.10
CA LEU A 641 -31.66 -12.57 8.02
C LEU A 641 -30.65 -12.21 6.92
N TYR A 642 -30.57 -10.93 6.55
CA TYR A 642 -29.60 -10.41 5.59
C TYR A 642 -28.17 -10.69 6.05
N LEU A 643 -27.83 -10.30 7.29
CA LEU A 643 -26.51 -10.50 7.88
C LEU A 643 -26.14 -11.99 8.00
N LYS A 644 -27.08 -12.84 8.43
CA LYS A 644 -26.85 -14.30 8.51
C LYS A 644 -26.56 -14.87 7.12
N THR A 645 -27.29 -14.43 6.10
CA THR A 645 -27.08 -14.88 4.72
C THR A 645 -25.72 -14.45 4.20
N ASP A 646 -25.33 -13.19 4.41
CA ASP A 646 -24.02 -12.66 3.99
C ASP A 646 -22.84 -13.41 4.62
N VAL A 647 -22.89 -13.65 5.93
CA VAL A 647 -21.84 -14.41 6.65
C VAL A 647 -21.73 -15.83 6.12
N LEU A 648 -22.85 -16.50 5.86
CA LEU A 648 -22.86 -17.87 5.34
C LEU A 648 -22.39 -17.94 3.88
N LEU A 649 -22.79 -17.00 3.03
CA LEU A 649 -22.28 -16.91 1.66
C LEU A 649 -20.77 -16.66 1.64
N LEU A 650 -20.25 -15.82 2.54
CA LEU A 650 -18.81 -15.63 2.70
C LEU A 650 -18.10 -16.92 3.09
N ALA A 651 -18.66 -17.67 4.04
CA ALA A 651 -18.13 -18.97 4.44
C ALA A 651 -18.10 -19.95 3.25
N GLU A 652 -19.18 -20.04 2.47
CA GLU A 652 -19.26 -20.90 1.28
C GLU A 652 -18.21 -20.55 0.23
N VAL A 653 -18.13 -19.26 -0.12
CA VAL A 653 -17.17 -18.76 -1.11
C VAL A 653 -15.74 -19.06 -0.70
N PHE A 654 -15.39 -18.80 0.56
CA PHE A 654 -14.01 -18.99 1.01
C PHE A 654 -13.68 -20.47 1.24
N GLU A 655 -14.60 -21.29 1.76
CA GLU A 655 -14.38 -22.74 1.91
C GLU A 655 -14.26 -23.45 0.56
N ASN A 656 -15.07 -23.07 -0.44
CA ASN A 656 -14.91 -23.58 -1.80
C ASN A 656 -13.55 -23.15 -2.42
N PHE A 657 -13.13 -21.91 -2.17
CA PHE A 657 -11.80 -21.44 -2.57
C PHE A 657 -10.68 -22.24 -1.87
N ARG A 658 -10.79 -22.50 -0.56
CA ARG A 658 -9.84 -23.33 0.20
C ARG A 658 -9.73 -24.72 -0.39
N LYS A 659 -10.87 -25.38 -0.65
CA LYS A 659 -10.94 -26.70 -1.28
C LYS A 659 -10.26 -26.72 -2.65
N THR A 660 -10.63 -25.78 -3.53
CA THR A 660 -10.03 -25.67 -4.86
C THR A 660 -8.50 -25.49 -4.79
N CYS A 661 -8.04 -24.64 -3.87
CA CYS A 661 -6.62 -24.38 -3.63
C CYS A 661 -5.87 -25.62 -3.10
N HIS A 662 -6.50 -26.36 -2.19
CA HIS A 662 -5.92 -27.58 -1.61
C HIS A 662 -5.86 -28.71 -2.64
N GLU A 663 -6.90 -28.89 -3.46
CA GLU A 663 -6.91 -29.87 -4.55
C GLU A 663 -5.88 -29.55 -5.65
N ALA A 664 -5.68 -28.27 -5.97
CA ALA A 664 -4.74 -27.86 -7.02
C ALA A 664 -3.27 -27.83 -6.55
N TYR A 665 -3.01 -27.41 -5.31
CA TYR A 665 -1.65 -27.10 -4.85
C TYR A 665 -1.28 -27.69 -3.48
N GLU A 666 -2.13 -28.50 -2.87
CA GLU A 666 -1.94 -29.12 -1.55
C GLU A 666 -1.76 -28.11 -0.39
N LEU A 667 -2.11 -26.83 -0.57
CA LEU A 667 -1.93 -25.77 0.42
C LEU A 667 -3.28 -25.15 0.80
N ASP A 668 -3.51 -24.96 2.09
CA ASP A 668 -4.71 -24.29 2.58
C ASP A 668 -4.49 -22.76 2.65
N PRO A 669 -5.25 -21.95 1.87
CA PRO A 669 -5.08 -20.50 1.84
C PRO A 669 -5.40 -19.82 3.18
N ALA A 670 -6.10 -20.47 4.11
CA ALA A 670 -6.38 -19.93 5.45
C ALA A 670 -5.10 -19.74 6.31
N HIS A 671 -3.96 -20.33 5.93
CA HIS A 671 -2.66 -20.06 6.55
C HIS A 671 -2.00 -18.75 6.10
N TYR A 672 -2.50 -18.13 5.04
CA TYR A 672 -1.86 -17.01 4.35
C TYR A 672 -2.59 -15.69 4.62
N TYR A 673 -1.90 -14.58 4.37
CA TYR A 673 -2.49 -13.25 4.50
C TYR A 673 -3.15 -12.75 3.22
N THR A 674 -2.64 -13.16 2.05
CA THR A 674 -3.05 -12.67 0.72
C THR A 674 -2.71 -13.69 -0.37
N THR A 675 -3.33 -13.57 -1.56
CA THR A 675 -3.02 -14.43 -2.73
C THR A 675 -1.54 -14.40 -3.14
N PRO A 676 -0.82 -13.25 -3.21
CA PRO A 676 0.59 -13.27 -3.59
C PRO A 676 1.47 -14.17 -2.72
N GLY A 677 1.27 -14.16 -1.40
CA GLY A 677 2.01 -15.04 -0.49
C GLY A 677 1.66 -16.52 -0.68
N TYR A 678 0.38 -16.81 -0.95
CA TYR A 678 -0.09 -18.16 -1.27
C TYR A 678 0.49 -18.66 -2.60
N SER A 679 0.38 -17.88 -3.68
CA SER A 679 0.86 -18.24 -5.01
C SER A 679 2.37 -18.45 -5.05
N TRP A 680 3.13 -17.68 -4.27
CA TRP A 680 4.58 -17.86 -4.15
C TRP A 680 4.94 -19.23 -3.57
N ASP A 681 4.31 -19.61 -2.46
CA ASP A 681 4.54 -20.91 -1.82
C ASP A 681 4.00 -22.06 -2.67
N ALA A 682 2.84 -21.88 -3.32
CA ALA A 682 2.28 -22.86 -4.26
C ALA A 682 3.23 -23.12 -5.43
N MET A 683 3.82 -22.07 -6.02
CA MET A 683 4.81 -22.19 -7.09
C MET A 683 6.05 -22.96 -6.61
N LEU A 684 6.60 -22.64 -5.44
CA LEU A 684 7.77 -23.32 -4.89
C LEU A 684 7.49 -24.80 -4.57
N LEU A 685 6.30 -25.12 -4.05
CA LEU A 685 5.90 -26.49 -3.74
C LEU A 685 5.66 -27.31 -5.01
N TYR A 686 4.94 -26.74 -5.97
CA TYR A 686 4.56 -27.40 -7.21
C TYR A 686 5.77 -27.69 -8.10
N THR A 687 6.63 -26.69 -8.32
CA THR A 687 7.81 -26.81 -9.20
C THR A 687 9.00 -27.47 -8.52
N ARG A 688 9.06 -27.43 -7.18
CA ARG A 688 10.23 -27.83 -6.36
C ARG A 688 11.53 -27.13 -6.76
N VAL A 689 11.43 -25.98 -7.43
CA VAL A 689 12.58 -25.19 -7.88
C VAL A 689 13.40 -24.70 -6.69
N GLN A 690 14.71 -24.59 -6.90
CA GLN A 690 15.63 -23.96 -5.96
C GLN A 690 16.14 -22.68 -6.62
N LEU A 691 15.79 -21.52 -6.05
CA LEU A 691 16.20 -20.22 -6.55
C LEU A 691 17.40 -19.75 -5.73
N GLU A 692 18.49 -19.37 -6.39
CA GLU A 692 19.60 -18.70 -5.73
C GLU A 692 19.27 -17.23 -5.53
N LEU A 693 19.45 -16.74 -4.31
CA LEU A 693 19.30 -15.34 -3.96
C LEU A 693 20.66 -14.64 -4.07
N LEU A 694 20.66 -13.40 -4.54
CA LEU A 694 21.87 -12.58 -4.63
C LEU A 694 22.47 -12.34 -3.24
N THR A 695 23.72 -12.75 -3.05
CA THR A 695 24.51 -12.50 -1.83
C THR A 695 25.49 -11.33 -1.96
N ASP A 696 25.68 -10.82 -3.19
CA ASP A 696 26.48 -9.63 -3.51
C ASP A 696 25.58 -8.38 -3.63
N ILE A 697 25.93 -7.31 -2.90
CA ILE A 697 25.19 -6.05 -2.93
C ILE A 697 25.31 -5.35 -4.28
N ASP A 698 26.46 -5.46 -4.96
CA ASP A 698 26.71 -4.75 -6.21
C ASP A 698 25.84 -5.36 -7.32
N MET A 699 25.66 -6.69 -7.34
CA MET A 699 24.73 -7.37 -8.26
C MET A 699 23.28 -6.99 -7.99
N LEU A 700 22.88 -6.91 -6.70
CA LEU A 700 21.53 -6.51 -6.33
C LEU A 700 21.22 -5.10 -6.83
N LEU A 701 22.12 -4.14 -6.60
CA LEU A 701 21.92 -2.76 -7.05
C LEU A 701 21.93 -2.66 -8.58
N PHE A 702 22.81 -3.40 -9.26
CA PHE A 702 22.84 -3.47 -10.72
C PHE A 702 21.49 -3.93 -11.29
N ILE A 703 20.93 -5.02 -10.75
CA ILE A 703 19.62 -5.53 -11.17
C ILE A 703 18.49 -4.55 -10.80
N GLU A 704 18.45 -4.03 -9.57
CA GLU A 704 17.43 -3.06 -9.15
C GLU A 704 17.44 -1.79 -10.00
N LYS A 705 18.62 -1.29 -10.37
CA LYS A 705 18.80 -0.16 -11.30
C LYS A 705 18.29 -0.49 -12.69
N GLY A 706 18.31 -1.76 -13.10
CA GLY A 706 17.76 -2.25 -14.37
C GLY A 706 16.23 -2.42 -14.37
N ILE A 707 15.57 -2.57 -13.21
CA ILE A 707 14.13 -2.81 -13.14
C ILE A 707 13.35 -1.62 -13.73
N ARG A 708 12.52 -1.89 -14.74
CA ARG A 708 11.59 -0.93 -15.34
C ARG A 708 10.17 -1.47 -15.19
N GLY A 709 9.21 -0.57 -15.00
CA GLY A 709 7.79 -0.92 -15.12
C GLY A 709 7.38 -1.02 -16.59
N GLY A 710 6.12 -1.41 -16.83
CA GLY A 710 5.58 -1.42 -18.20
C GLY A 710 5.66 -0.05 -18.88
N VAL A 711 6.04 -0.06 -20.16
CA VAL A 711 6.06 1.13 -21.01
C VAL A 711 4.64 1.67 -21.15
N SER A 712 4.44 2.96 -20.92
CA SER A 712 3.12 3.59 -20.98
C SER A 712 3.23 4.96 -21.64
N GLN A 713 2.64 5.09 -22.82
CA GLN A 713 2.70 6.28 -23.66
C GLN A 713 1.40 6.52 -24.42
N CYS A 714 1.14 7.77 -24.78
CA CYS A 714 0.05 8.19 -25.65
C CYS A 714 0.62 9.18 -26.66
N CYS A 715 1.04 8.68 -27.83
CA CYS A 715 1.78 9.48 -28.82
C CYS A 715 0.88 10.51 -29.51
N SER A 716 -0.32 10.10 -29.93
CA SER A 716 -1.40 10.98 -30.36
C SER A 716 -2.58 10.85 -29.42
N ARG A 717 -3.20 11.97 -29.08
CA ARG A 717 -4.25 12.08 -28.05
C ARG A 717 -5.66 12.04 -28.60
N TYR A 718 -5.82 12.09 -29.91
CA TYR A 718 -7.12 12.08 -30.56
C TYR A 718 -7.00 11.46 -31.95
N SER A 719 -7.93 10.58 -32.28
CA SER A 719 -8.06 10.05 -33.63
C SER A 719 -9.50 9.64 -33.89
N GLU A 720 -9.94 9.78 -35.14
CA GLU A 720 -11.22 9.27 -35.63
C GLU A 720 -10.94 8.26 -36.74
N ALA A 721 -11.69 7.16 -36.74
CA ALA A 721 -11.61 6.18 -37.79
C ALA A 721 -12.29 6.70 -39.06
N ASN A 722 -11.74 6.33 -40.21
CA ASN A 722 -12.34 6.49 -41.51
C ASN A 722 -11.93 5.28 -42.33
N ASN A 723 -12.73 4.22 -42.39
CA ASN A 723 -12.36 3.05 -43.19
C ASN A 723 -13.58 2.42 -43.85
N ARG A 724 -13.33 1.69 -44.94
CA ARG A 724 -14.34 1.07 -45.80
C ARG A 724 -15.37 0.17 -45.09
N TYR A 725 -15.08 -0.31 -43.88
CA TYR A 725 -16.01 -1.15 -43.13
C TYR A 725 -17.04 -0.35 -42.31
N MET A 726 -16.93 0.99 -42.28
CA MET A 726 -17.86 1.87 -41.55
C MET A 726 -19.19 2.12 -42.29
N GLY A 727 -19.39 1.53 -43.46
CA GLY A 727 -20.64 1.65 -44.23
C GLY A 727 -20.93 3.09 -44.62
N ASN A 728 -22.10 3.63 -44.23
CA ASN A 728 -22.52 4.99 -44.58
C ASN A 728 -21.69 6.10 -43.90
N GLU A 729 -20.94 5.78 -42.84
CA GLU A 729 -20.07 6.73 -42.15
C GLU A 729 -18.68 6.84 -42.80
N TYR A 730 -18.36 5.99 -43.78
CA TYR A 730 -17.10 6.05 -44.51
C TYR A 730 -17.09 7.19 -45.53
N ASP A 731 -16.02 8.00 -45.49
CA ASP A 731 -15.77 9.06 -46.45
C ASP A 731 -14.61 8.65 -47.39
N PRO A 732 -14.89 8.24 -48.64
CA PRO A 732 -13.86 7.82 -49.58
C PRO A 732 -12.95 8.97 -50.05
N THR A 733 -13.24 10.21 -49.67
CA THR A 733 -12.39 11.38 -49.98
C THR A 733 -11.29 11.62 -48.94
N LYS A 734 -11.38 10.99 -47.77
CA LYS A 734 -10.40 11.06 -46.68
C LYS A 734 -9.50 9.82 -46.68
N GLU A 735 -8.33 9.94 -46.08
CA GLU A 735 -7.42 8.80 -45.91
C GLU A 735 -8.04 7.72 -45.03
N ASP A 736 -7.69 6.45 -45.33
CA ASP A 736 -8.16 5.33 -44.53
C ASP A 736 -7.46 5.30 -43.17
N VAL A 737 -8.23 5.46 -42.08
CA VAL A 737 -7.78 5.41 -40.69
C VAL A 737 -8.48 4.26 -39.98
N TYR A 738 -7.68 3.30 -39.50
CA TYR A 738 -8.13 2.17 -38.70
C TYR A 738 -7.71 2.37 -37.26
N LEU A 739 -8.64 2.15 -36.32
CA LEU A 739 -8.38 2.18 -34.89
C LEU A 739 -8.53 0.76 -34.34
N MET A 740 -7.48 0.26 -33.69
CA MET A 740 -7.44 -1.10 -33.12
C MET A 740 -7.08 -1.05 -31.64
N TYR A 741 -7.69 -1.94 -30.84
CA TYR A 741 -7.36 -2.09 -29.43
C TYR A 741 -6.98 -3.54 -29.14
N TYR A 742 -5.67 -3.78 -29.12
CA TYR A 742 -5.11 -5.07 -28.78
C TYR A 742 -4.70 -5.15 -27.30
N ASP A 743 -4.89 -6.33 -26.71
CA ASP A 743 -4.29 -6.72 -25.44
C ASP A 743 -3.61 -8.09 -25.62
N ILE A 744 -2.49 -8.32 -24.94
CA ILE A 744 -1.77 -9.59 -25.04
C ILE A 744 -2.30 -10.54 -23.98
N ASN A 745 -2.71 -11.74 -24.41
CA ASN A 745 -3.19 -12.80 -23.53
C ASN A 745 -2.11 -13.17 -22.48
N ASN A 746 -2.29 -12.65 -21.26
CA ASN A 746 -1.41 -12.86 -20.12
C ASN A 746 0.09 -12.62 -20.44
N LEU A 747 0.43 -11.39 -20.85
CA LEU A 747 1.78 -10.97 -21.22
C LEU A 747 2.87 -11.41 -20.21
N TYR A 748 2.64 -11.18 -18.92
CA TYR A 748 3.63 -11.56 -17.90
C TYR A 748 3.72 -13.08 -17.72
N GLY A 749 2.60 -13.81 -17.81
CA GLY A 749 2.63 -15.27 -17.81
C GLY A 749 3.38 -15.83 -19.01
N TRP A 750 3.18 -15.23 -20.20
CA TRP A 750 3.97 -15.56 -21.40
C TRP A 750 5.46 -15.28 -21.20
N ALA A 751 5.82 -14.14 -20.59
CA ALA A 751 7.21 -13.82 -20.28
C ALA A 751 7.81 -14.78 -19.24
N MET A 752 7.00 -15.25 -18.28
CA MET A 752 7.42 -16.18 -17.23
C MET A 752 7.62 -17.63 -17.71
N VAL A 753 7.11 -18.00 -18.88
CA VAL A 753 7.38 -19.32 -19.49
C VAL A 753 8.58 -19.31 -20.44
N GLN A 754 9.20 -18.15 -20.66
CA GLN A 754 10.48 -18.05 -21.38
C GLN A 754 11.64 -18.47 -20.46
N SER A 755 12.84 -18.65 -21.04
CA SER A 755 14.06 -18.89 -20.27
C SER A 755 14.37 -17.69 -19.37
N LEU A 756 14.44 -17.93 -18.05
CA LEU A 756 14.70 -16.91 -17.03
C LEU A 756 15.83 -17.33 -16.09
N PRO A 757 16.67 -16.39 -15.63
CA PRO A 757 17.77 -16.70 -14.72
C PRO A 757 17.23 -17.07 -13.32
N TYR A 758 17.74 -18.15 -12.73
CA TYR A 758 17.33 -18.62 -11.41
C TYR A 758 18.50 -18.97 -10.46
N GLY A 759 19.74 -19.01 -10.95
CA GLY A 759 20.93 -19.28 -10.13
C GLY A 759 22.25 -19.16 -10.89
N ASP A 760 23.34 -19.48 -10.20
CA ASP A 760 24.74 -19.38 -10.62
C ASP A 760 25.16 -17.94 -11.01
N PHE A 761 24.66 -16.96 -10.25
CA PHE A 761 24.94 -15.54 -10.48
C PHE A 761 26.41 -15.21 -10.24
N GLN A 762 27.09 -14.72 -11.29
CA GLN A 762 28.49 -14.29 -11.24
C GLN A 762 28.72 -13.06 -12.13
N TRP A 763 29.75 -12.28 -11.78
CA TRP A 763 30.26 -11.25 -12.68
C TRP A 763 31.09 -11.91 -13.78
N ASP A 764 30.86 -11.51 -15.03
CA ASP A 764 31.60 -11.97 -16.21
C ASP A 764 32.12 -10.76 -16.98
N ASP A 765 33.40 -10.76 -17.34
CA ASP A 765 34.09 -9.69 -18.05
C ASP A 765 34.19 -9.95 -19.57
N THR A 766 33.57 -11.01 -20.11
CA THR A 766 34.14 -11.71 -21.28
C THR A 766 33.29 -12.20 -22.49
N PRO A 767 31.96 -12.00 -22.68
CA PRO A 767 31.29 -12.48 -23.90
C PRO A 767 31.12 -11.43 -25.02
N ASP A 768 31.29 -11.85 -26.29
CA ASP A 768 30.76 -11.13 -27.46
C ASP A 768 29.24 -11.33 -27.54
N TYR A 769 28.51 -10.37 -26.95
CA TYR A 769 27.07 -10.44 -26.75
C TYR A 769 26.24 -10.51 -28.03
N LEU A 770 26.79 -10.10 -29.18
CA LEU A 770 26.06 -10.09 -30.47
C LEU A 770 25.87 -11.48 -31.07
N THR A 771 26.54 -12.50 -30.52
CA THR A 771 26.56 -13.88 -31.07
C THR A 771 25.83 -14.90 -30.19
N LEU A 772 25.23 -14.47 -29.08
CA LEU A 772 24.62 -15.35 -28.10
C LEU A 772 23.19 -15.78 -28.53
N PRO A 773 22.86 -17.08 -28.50
CA PRO A 773 21.49 -17.57 -28.69
C PRO A 773 20.56 -17.12 -27.56
N GLU A 774 19.28 -16.90 -27.87
CA GLU A 774 18.25 -16.54 -26.88
C GLU A 774 17.97 -17.68 -25.87
N ASP A 775 18.21 -18.93 -26.26
CA ASP A 775 17.99 -20.15 -25.46
C ASP A 775 19.30 -20.74 -24.88
N SER A 776 20.34 -19.92 -24.78
CA SER A 776 21.61 -20.28 -24.14
C SER A 776 21.40 -20.81 -22.71
N GLU A 777 22.20 -21.82 -22.33
CA GLU A 777 22.24 -22.37 -20.96
C GLU A 777 22.59 -21.30 -19.92
N HIS A 778 23.40 -20.31 -20.30
CA HIS A 778 23.74 -19.16 -19.48
C HIS A 778 23.13 -17.88 -20.06
N GLY A 779 22.38 -17.16 -19.22
CA GLY A 779 21.84 -15.83 -19.52
C GLY A 779 22.78 -14.71 -19.09
N TYR A 780 22.73 -13.57 -19.78
CA TYR A 780 23.58 -12.40 -19.52
C TYR A 780 22.74 -11.14 -19.35
N ILE A 781 23.13 -10.26 -18.42
CA ILE A 781 22.51 -8.96 -18.19
C ILE A 781 23.57 -7.89 -18.45
N PHE A 782 23.28 -6.96 -19.36
CA PHE A 782 24.24 -5.94 -19.79
C PHE A 782 23.80 -4.53 -19.36
N GLU A 783 24.76 -3.70 -18.97
CA GLU A 783 24.62 -2.24 -18.94
C GLU A 783 25.38 -1.69 -20.14
N VAL A 784 24.67 -1.02 -21.05
CA VAL A 784 25.21 -0.55 -22.32
C VAL A 784 24.83 0.91 -22.56
N ASP A 785 25.70 1.63 -23.25
CA ASP A 785 25.38 2.92 -23.83
C ASP A 785 24.78 2.70 -25.23
N LEU A 786 23.58 3.23 -25.47
CA LEU A 786 22.89 3.11 -26.75
C LEU A 786 22.90 4.46 -27.49
N GLU A 787 23.39 4.44 -28.73
CA GLU A 787 23.26 5.55 -29.67
C GLU A 787 22.24 5.16 -30.75
N TYR A 788 21.21 5.99 -30.94
CA TYR A 788 20.21 5.76 -31.99
C TYR A 788 20.71 6.34 -33.32
N PRO A 789 20.86 5.53 -34.38
CA PRO A 789 21.20 6.04 -35.71
C PRO A 789 20.15 7.02 -36.22
N GLU A 790 20.56 8.06 -36.95
CA GLU A 790 19.63 9.04 -37.56
C GLU A 790 18.61 8.41 -38.52
N GLU A 791 18.90 7.20 -39.00
CA GLU A 791 18.11 6.41 -39.94
C GLU A 791 16.94 5.66 -39.28
N ILE A 792 16.96 5.43 -37.96
CA ILE A 792 15.83 4.84 -37.21
C ILE A 792 14.76 5.91 -36.98
N LYS A 793 14.24 6.48 -38.06
CA LYS A 793 13.01 7.27 -38.06
C LYS A 793 11.87 6.29 -38.28
N VAL A 794 11.24 5.90 -37.17
CA VAL A 794 9.85 5.45 -37.05
C VAL A 794 9.29 4.73 -38.28
N TYR A 795 9.09 3.41 -38.18
CA TYR A 795 8.28 2.67 -39.16
C TYR A 795 6.88 3.29 -39.23
N GLU A 796 6.61 4.06 -40.27
CA GLU A 796 5.25 4.44 -40.65
C GLU A 796 4.65 3.25 -41.42
N ILE A 797 3.80 2.47 -40.75
CA ILE A 797 3.11 1.34 -41.39
C ILE A 797 2.05 1.90 -42.33
N ARG A 798 2.44 2.24 -43.56
CA ARG A 798 1.53 2.52 -44.69
C ARG A 798 1.14 1.20 -45.36
N LYS A 799 0.42 0.32 -44.66
CA LYS A 799 -0.17 -0.88 -45.28
C LYS A 799 -1.66 -0.67 -45.54
N PRO A 800 -2.19 -1.16 -46.68
CA PRO A 800 -3.61 -1.07 -46.97
C PRO A 800 -4.34 -2.15 -46.15
N ASP A 801 -5.17 -1.71 -45.20
CA ASP A 801 -6.07 -2.53 -44.38
C ASP A 801 -5.44 -3.44 -43.31
N VAL A 802 -5.66 -3.08 -42.04
CA VAL A 802 -5.16 -3.83 -40.89
C VAL A 802 -5.78 -5.23 -40.78
N TYR A 803 -7.01 -5.44 -41.25
CA TYR A 803 -7.68 -6.74 -41.14
C TYR A 803 -7.07 -7.76 -42.11
N GLU A 804 -6.56 -7.35 -43.26
CA GLU A 804 -5.83 -8.24 -44.18
C GLU A 804 -4.48 -8.66 -43.59
N VAL A 805 -3.81 -7.77 -42.86
CA VAL A 805 -2.58 -8.10 -42.11
C VAL A 805 -2.88 -9.11 -41.00
N MET A 806 -3.96 -8.91 -40.24
CA MET A 806 -4.37 -9.88 -39.21
C MET A 806 -4.68 -11.26 -39.80
N LYS A 807 -5.26 -11.33 -41.00
CA LYS A 807 -5.51 -12.61 -41.69
C LYS A 807 -4.22 -13.31 -42.09
N SER A 808 -3.24 -12.58 -42.62
CA SER A 808 -1.95 -13.19 -42.99
C SER A 808 -1.21 -13.70 -41.76
N ASP A 809 -1.30 -12.95 -40.66
CA ASP A 809 -0.54 -13.19 -39.44
C ASP A 809 -1.43 -13.82 -38.35
N ILE A 810 -2.48 -14.55 -38.74
CA ILE A 810 -3.51 -15.06 -37.82
C ILE A 810 -2.97 -15.91 -36.66
N HIS A 811 -1.79 -16.51 -36.83
CA HIS A 811 -1.09 -17.27 -35.80
C HIS A 811 -0.62 -16.40 -34.61
N GLU A 812 -0.51 -15.08 -34.79
CA GLU A 812 -0.18 -14.09 -33.76
C GLU A 812 -1.41 -13.51 -33.05
N PHE A 813 -2.62 -13.81 -33.54
CA PHE A 813 -3.87 -13.22 -33.04
C PHE A 813 -4.84 -14.25 -32.45
N ASP A 814 -5.46 -13.88 -31.34
CA ASP A 814 -6.61 -14.59 -30.78
C ASP A 814 -7.90 -13.91 -31.24
N THR A 815 -8.50 -14.48 -32.28
CA THR A 815 -9.76 -14.04 -32.90
C THR A 815 -10.89 -15.03 -32.67
N TYR A 816 -10.71 -16.03 -31.80
CA TYR A 816 -11.69 -17.12 -31.62
C TYR A 816 -13.07 -16.61 -31.18
N ASP A 817 -13.08 -15.58 -30.33
CA ASP A 817 -14.30 -14.96 -29.79
C ASP A 817 -15.06 -14.08 -30.81
N TYR A 818 -14.54 -13.92 -32.03
CA TYR A 818 -15.23 -13.20 -33.10
C TYR A 818 -16.52 -13.93 -33.52
N ALA A 819 -17.50 -13.16 -33.98
CA ALA A 819 -18.71 -13.70 -34.57
C ALA A 819 -18.39 -14.59 -35.79
N ALA A 820 -19.17 -15.67 -35.97
CA ALA A 820 -18.97 -16.60 -37.07
C ALA A 820 -19.14 -15.94 -38.45
N ASP A 821 -20.02 -14.95 -38.51
CA ASP A 821 -20.36 -14.12 -39.67
C ASP A 821 -19.71 -12.73 -39.58
N ASN A 822 -18.55 -12.61 -38.92
CA ASN A 822 -17.88 -11.32 -38.77
C ASN A 822 -17.65 -10.63 -40.14
N PRO A 823 -17.83 -9.30 -40.22
CA PRO A 823 -17.85 -8.57 -41.49
C PRO A 823 -16.49 -8.57 -42.21
N PHE A 824 -15.42 -8.89 -41.50
CA PHE A 824 -14.07 -8.93 -42.04
C PHE A 824 -13.69 -10.29 -42.62
N GLN A 825 -14.53 -11.33 -42.47
CA GLN A 825 -14.19 -12.72 -42.84
C GLN A 825 -12.90 -13.20 -42.15
N MET A 826 -12.72 -12.83 -40.89
CA MET A 826 -11.56 -13.21 -40.09
C MET A 826 -11.60 -14.70 -39.75
N PRO A 827 -10.50 -15.46 -39.95
CA PRO A 827 -10.40 -16.83 -39.46
C PRO A 827 -10.52 -16.88 -37.93
N ARG A 828 -11.04 -17.99 -37.40
CA ARG A 828 -11.28 -18.18 -35.96
C ARG A 828 -10.69 -19.52 -35.47
N PRO A 829 -9.36 -19.68 -35.49
CA PRO A 829 -8.70 -20.90 -35.06
C PRO A 829 -8.99 -21.19 -33.58
N GLN A 830 -9.52 -22.37 -33.28
CA GLN A 830 -9.85 -22.77 -31.91
C GLN A 830 -8.60 -22.92 -31.04
N GLU A 831 -7.48 -23.32 -31.66
CA GLU A 831 -6.17 -23.46 -31.06
C GLU A 831 -5.57 -22.14 -30.54
N ASN A 832 -6.09 -20.98 -30.99
CA ASN A 832 -5.62 -19.67 -30.54
C ASN A 832 -6.39 -19.13 -29.32
N SER A 833 -7.55 -19.71 -28.99
CA SER A 833 -8.40 -19.26 -27.89
C SER A 833 -7.64 -19.22 -26.56
N LYS A 834 -7.46 -18.01 -26.01
CA LYS A 834 -6.78 -17.73 -24.73
C LYS A 834 -5.34 -18.25 -24.67
N LYS A 835 -4.70 -18.46 -25.82
CA LYS A 835 -3.31 -18.89 -25.91
C LYS A 835 -2.39 -17.77 -25.44
N LEU A 836 -1.42 -18.11 -24.59
CA LEU A 836 -0.48 -17.15 -24.00
C LEU A 836 0.33 -16.43 -25.08
N GLY A 837 0.49 -15.11 -24.94
CA GLY A 837 1.33 -14.29 -25.82
C GLY A 837 0.65 -13.80 -27.10
N LEU A 838 -0.51 -14.36 -27.48
CA LEU A 838 -1.23 -13.89 -28.66
C LEU A 838 -1.92 -12.54 -28.41
N MET A 839 -2.02 -11.74 -29.46
CA MET A 839 -2.75 -10.47 -29.46
C MET A 839 -4.24 -10.72 -29.60
N LYS A 840 -5.01 -10.32 -28.59
CA LYS A 840 -6.46 -10.36 -28.59
C LYS A 840 -7.02 -8.98 -28.93
N ASP A 841 -7.99 -8.92 -29.85
CA ASP A 841 -8.75 -7.69 -30.09
C ASP A 841 -9.84 -7.50 -29.01
N GLU A 842 -9.65 -6.48 -28.17
CA GLU A 842 -10.57 -6.13 -27.09
C GLU A 842 -11.88 -5.50 -27.59
N SER A 843 -11.95 -5.09 -28.86
CA SER A 843 -13.20 -4.63 -29.49
C SER A 843 -14.05 -5.80 -30.00
N ASN A 844 -13.53 -7.03 -29.97
CA ASN A 844 -14.17 -8.27 -30.41
C ASN A 844 -14.91 -8.12 -31.75
N SER A 845 -14.19 -7.74 -32.80
CA SER A 845 -14.69 -7.50 -34.18
C SER A 845 -15.60 -6.28 -34.36
N LYS A 846 -15.78 -5.43 -33.35
CA LYS A 846 -16.50 -4.16 -33.50
C LYS A 846 -15.52 -3.05 -33.88
N ILE A 847 -15.96 -2.16 -34.79
CA ILE A 847 -15.12 -1.06 -35.27
C ILE A 847 -15.01 0.01 -34.19
N MET A 848 -13.79 0.40 -33.83
CA MET A 848 -13.54 1.59 -33.03
C MET A 848 -13.77 2.83 -33.88
N LEU A 849 -14.66 3.71 -33.45
CA LEU A 849 -15.04 4.91 -34.19
C LEU A 849 -14.12 6.08 -33.86
N ARG A 850 -13.84 6.28 -32.57
CA ARG A 850 -13.08 7.43 -32.08
C ARG A 850 -12.28 7.09 -30.84
N PHE A 851 -11.11 7.69 -30.72
CA PHE A 851 -10.22 7.61 -29.57
C PHE A 851 -9.88 9.00 -29.06
N VAL A 852 -9.88 9.17 -27.74
CA VAL A 852 -9.32 10.34 -27.07
C VAL A 852 -8.57 9.92 -25.81
N GLY A 853 -7.31 10.33 -25.69
CA GLY A 853 -6.42 10.00 -24.59
C GLY A 853 -5.77 11.26 -24.02
N LEU A 854 -6.13 11.66 -22.81
CA LEU A 854 -5.54 12.84 -22.16
C LEU A 854 -4.18 12.54 -21.54
N ARG A 855 -4.00 11.31 -21.05
CA ARG A 855 -2.73 10.77 -20.53
C ARG A 855 -2.85 9.26 -20.32
N SER A 856 -1.74 8.64 -19.90
CA SER A 856 -1.74 7.24 -19.46
C SER A 856 -2.85 6.96 -18.43
N LYS A 857 -3.71 5.96 -18.69
CA LYS A 857 -4.86 5.56 -17.86
C LYS A 857 -5.98 6.61 -17.71
N MET A 858 -6.04 7.57 -18.64
CA MET A 858 -7.11 8.54 -18.79
C MET A 858 -7.48 8.67 -20.27
N TYR A 859 -8.37 7.80 -20.73
CA TYR A 859 -8.75 7.73 -22.14
C TYR A 859 -10.16 7.18 -22.32
N ARG A 860 -10.70 7.43 -23.51
CA ARG A 860 -11.98 6.88 -23.96
C ARG A 860 -11.88 6.37 -25.40
N VAL A 861 -12.60 5.27 -25.64
CA VAL A 861 -12.82 4.68 -26.96
C VAL A 861 -14.33 4.55 -27.18
N ASP A 862 -14.83 5.05 -28.30
CA ASP A 862 -16.17 4.76 -28.78
C ASP A 862 -16.13 3.60 -29.79
N ILE A 863 -17.03 2.62 -29.61
CA ILE A 863 -17.09 1.39 -30.41
C ILE A 863 -18.46 1.30 -31.06
N GLN A 864 -18.49 0.98 -32.35
CA GLN A 864 -19.71 0.83 -33.14
C GLN A 864 -20.59 -0.29 -32.58
N HIS A 865 -21.86 0.00 -32.33
CA HIS A 865 -22.84 -0.95 -31.74
C HIS A 865 -22.30 -1.67 -30.47
N GLY A 866 -21.45 -0.99 -29.70
CA GLY A 866 -20.79 -1.52 -28.51
C GLY A 866 -20.81 -0.53 -27.35
N SER A 867 -20.43 -0.99 -26.16
CA SER A 867 -20.24 -0.12 -25.01
C SER A 867 -18.93 0.66 -25.14
N SER A 868 -18.96 1.97 -24.98
CA SER A 868 -17.76 2.80 -24.95
C SER A 868 -16.83 2.35 -23.82
N ILE A 869 -15.52 2.30 -24.07
CA ILE A 869 -14.51 2.04 -23.05
C ILE A 869 -14.12 3.38 -22.43
N LYS A 870 -14.34 3.54 -21.13
CA LYS A 870 -13.98 4.75 -20.37
C LYS A 870 -12.97 4.37 -19.28
N LYS A 871 -11.79 4.97 -19.29
CA LYS A 871 -10.76 4.76 -18.25
C LYS A 871 -10.39 6.09 -17.62
N ILE A 872 -10.70 6.24 -16.32
CA ILE A 872 -10.31 7.40 -15.52
C ILE A 872 -9.82 6.89 -14.17
N LYS A 873 -8.50 6.83 -13.99
CA LYS A 873 -7.94 6.32 -12.73
C LYS A 873 -8.28 7.27 -11.57
N GLY A 874 -8.90 6.72 -10.53
CA GLY A 874 -9.15 7.41 -9.26
C GLY A 874 -10.53 8.03 -9.11
N VAL A 875 -11.35 8.04 -10.16
CA VAL A 875 -12.79 8.35 -10.10
C VAL A 875 -13.58 7.06 -10.05
N LYS A 876 -14.65 7.02 -9.26
CA LYS A 876 -15.52 5.84 -9.17
C LYS A 876 -16.14 5.46 -10.52
N SER A 877 -16.19 4.16 -10.80
CA SER A 877 -16.70 3.62 -12.06
C SER A 877 -18.15 4.02 -12.34
N SER A 878 -19.00 4.10 -11.30
CA SER A 878 -20.38 4.57 -11.40
C SER A 878 -20.46 6.02 -11.91
N VAL A 879 -19.65 6.91 -11.33
CA VAL A 879 -19.56 8.32 -11.71
C VAL A 879 -19.07 8.46 -13.15
N VAL A 880 -18.05 7.69 -13.54
CA VAL A 880 -17.53 7.69 -14.93
C VAL A 880 -18.59 7.24 -15.93
N LYS A 881 -19.37 6.21 -15.59
CA LYS A 881 -20.42 5.70 -16.49
C LYS A 881 -21.51 6.75 -16.73
N LYS A 882 -21.98 7.42 -15.67
CA LYS A 882 -23.14 8.33 -15.67
C LYS A 882 -22.84 9.76 -16.11
N THR A 883 -21.71 10.32 -15.67
CA THR A 883 -21.50 11.78 -15.70
C THR A 883 -20.44 12.25 -16.69
N ILE A 884 -19.75 11.33 -17.38
CA ILE A 884 -18.62 11.66 -18.26
C ILE A 884 -18.88 11.16 -19.68
N THR A 885 -18.93 12.09 -20.64
CA THR A 885 -19.20 11.88 -22.06
C THR A 885 -17.91 11.79 -22.89
N PHE A 886 -17.99 11.67 -24.21
CA PHE A 886 -16.81 11.69 -25.10
C PHE A 886 -16.38 13.13 -25.29
N ASP A 887 -17.36 14.00 -25.47
CA ASP A 887 -17.19 15.44 -25.63
C ASP A 887 -16.51 16.06 -24.41
N ASP A 888 -16.78 15.58 -23.18
CA ASP A 888 -16.04 16.00 -21.98
C ASP A 888 -14.50 15.80 -22.14
N TYR A 889 -14.05 14.69 -22.75
CA TYR A 889 -12.62 14.46 -23.00
C TYR A 889 -12.07 15.36 -24.10
N VAL A 890 -12.84 15.55 -25.17
CA VAL A 890 -12.46 16.39 -26.31
C VAL A 890 -12.38 17.85 -25.90
N GLU A 891 -13.36 18.35 -25.17
CA GLU A 891 -13.39 19.71 -24.60
C GLU A 891 -12.22 19.90 -23.64
N CYS A 892 -11.99 18.95 -22.72
CA CYS A 892 -10.83 18.95 -21.84
C CYS A 892 -9.52 19.07 -22.63
N LEU A 893 -9.36 18.31 -23.72
CA LEU A 893 -8.16 18.30 -24.55
C LEU A 893 -7.98 19.61 -25.36
N ARG A 894 -9.04 20.06 -26.05
CA ARG A 894 -8.98 21.18 -27.02
C ARG A 894 -9.04 22.54 -26.34
N GLU A 895 -9.89 22.68 -25.33
CA GLU A 895 -10.05 23.93 -24.59
C GLU A 895 -9.06 24.05 -23.41
N ASN A 896 -8.26 23.00 -23.17
CA ASN A 896 -7.27 22.93 -22.10
C ASN A 896 -7.89 23.21 -20.70
N ILE A 897 -9.09 22.66 -20.45
CA ILE A 897 -9.84 22.84 -19.20
C ILE A 897 -9.74 21.62 -18.28
N ILE A 898 -9.83 21.84 -16.97
CA ILE A 898 -9.90 20.77 -15.98
C ILE A 898 -11.37 20.49 -15.64
N ILE A 899 -11.80 19.23 -15.74
CA ILE A 899 -13.16 18.82 -15.44
C ILE A 899 -13.18 18.07 -14.11
N SER A 900 -14.06 18.49 -13.20
CA SER A 900 -14.28 17.83 -11.91
C SER A 900 -15.67 17.18 -11.83
N ARG A 901 -15.79 16.12 -11.04
CA ARG A 901 -17.05 15.43 -10.74
C ARG A 901 -17.16 15.15 -9.25
N GLU A 902 -18.39 15.09 -8.77
CA GLU A 902 -18.67 14.69 -7.41
C GLU A 902 -18.69 13.16 -7.30
N GLN A 903 -18.24 12.64 -6.16
CA GLN A 903 -18.30 11.23 -5.83
C GLN A 903 -18.44 11.08 -4.30
N HIS A 904 -19.19 10.09 -3.85
CA HIS A 904 -19.22 9.72 -2.43
C HIS A 904 -18.15 8.67 -2.15
N ASN A 905 -17.45 8.74 -1.02
CA ASN A 905 -16.44 7.77 -0.62
C ASN A 905 -16.63 7.41 0.85
N ILE A 906 -16.41 6.13 1.18
CA ILE A 906 -16.22 5.73 2.57
C ILE A 906 -14.75 6.01 2.93
N ARG A 907 -14.56 6.77 4.01
CA ARG A 907 -13.27 7.11 4.59
C ARG A 907 -13.25 6.70 6.05
N SER A 908 -12.06 6.37 6.54
CA SER A 908 -11.82 6.26 7.97
C SER A 908 -10.91 7.38 8.42
N ARG A 909 -11.20 7.94 9.60
CA ARG A 909 -10.30 8.84 10.32
C ARG A 909 -10.31 8.40 11.79
N LEU A 910 -9.15 8.08 12.34
CA LEU A 910 -8.98 7.51 13.67
C LEU A 910 -9.85 6.27 13.91
N HIS A 911 -9.98 5.42 12.90
CA HIS A 911 -10.88 4.25 12.89
C HIS A 911 -12.37 4.57 12.99
N VAL A 912 -12.79 5.83 12.85
CA VAL A 912 -14.22 6.19 12.69
C VAL A 912 -14.57 6.21 11.20
N LEU A 913 -15.51 5.37 10.79
CA LEU A 913 -15.97 5.27 9.40
C LEU A 913 -17.02 6.33 9.07
N ARG A 914 -16.82 7.01 7.95
CA ARG A 914 -17.73 8.02 7.43
C ARG A 914 -17.90 7.89 5.93
N SER A 915 -19.12 8.08 5.47
CA SER A 915 -19.41 8.41 4.08
C SER A 915 -19.27 9.92 3.90
N GLU A 916 -18.39 10.32 2.98
CA GLU A 916 -18.08 11.73 2.68
C GLU A 916 -18.33 12.02 1.19
N LYS A 917 -18.95 13.16 0.88
CA LYS A 917 -19.08 13.67 -0.49
C LYS A 917 -17.82 14.45 -0.88
N GLU A 918 -17.16 14.06 -1.97
CA GLU A 918 -15.90 14.63 -2.47
C GLU A 918 -16.07 15.16 -3.90
N ARG A 919 -15.58 16.38 -4.19
CA ARG A 919 -15.41 16.87 -5.57
C ARG A 919 -14.00 16.57 -6.05
N LYS A 920 -13.88 15.73 -7.08
CA LYS A 920 -12.61 15.22 -7.59
C LYS A 920 -12.33 15.69 -9.01
N ILE A 921 -11.08 16.03 -9.32
CA ILE A 921 -10.63 16.22 -10.71
C ILE A 921 -10.78 14.90 -11.46
N ALA A 922 -11.67 14.89 -12.45
CA ALA A 922 -11.97 13.73 -13.27
C ALA A 922 -11.11 13.70 -14.54
N LEU A 923 -11.01 14.82 -15.24
CA LEU A 923 -10.22 14.94 -16.47
C LEU A 923 -9.27 16.14 -16.37
N SER A 924 -8.06 15.97 -16.89
CA SER A 924 -7.05 17.02 -16.98
C SER A 924 -6.28 16.88 -18.30
N PRO A 925 -6.03 17.99 -19.01
CA PRO A 925 -5.29 17.97 -20.28
C PRO A 925 -3.79 17.79 -20.09
N HIS A 926 -3.29 17.94 -18.85
CA HIS A 926 -1.87 17.89 -18.56
C HIS A 926 -1.33 16.46 -18.47
N ASP A 927 -0.13 16.25 -19.00
CA ASP A 927 0.62 15.01 -18.88
C ASP A 927 2.04 15.32 -18.46
N ASP A 928 2.44 14.72 -17.34
CA ASP A 928 3.74 14.88 -16.73
C ASP A 928 4.78 13.93 -17.33
N LYS A 929 4.35 12.91 -18.09
CA LYS A 929 5.24 11.89 -18.66
C LYS A 929 5.71 12.22 -20.07
N ARG A 930 5.00 13.07 -20.80
CA ARG A 930 5.33 13.45 -22.18
C ARG A 930 5.13 14.95 -22.38
N TYR A 931 5.91 15.52 -23.29
CA TYR A 931 5.78 16.90 -23.71
C TYR A 931 4.61 17.05 -24.68
N LEU A 932 3.73 18.02 -24.43
CA LEU A 932 2.61 18.35 -25.32
C LEU A 932 3.10 19.28 -26.41
N VAL A 933 2.97 18.88 -27.67
CA VAL A 933 3.35 19.75 -28.78
C VAL A 933 2.28 20.86 -28.91
N PRO A 934 2.65 22.14 -28.70
CA PRO A 934 1.69 23.24 -28.65
C PRO A 934 0.83 23.32 -29.92
N GLY A 935 -0.49 23.49 -29.76
CA GLY A 935 -1.43 23.61 -30.87
C GLY A 935 -1.75 22.29 -31.59
N THR A 936 -1.29 21.15 -31.08
CA THR A 936 -1.55 19.82 -31.67
C THR A 936 -2.09 18.85 -30.61
N VAL A 937 -2.50 17.67 -31.06
CA VAL A 937 -2.88 16.55 -30.18
C VAL A 937 -1.73 15.56 -29.96
N ASP A 938 -0.53 15.88 -30.45
CA ASP A 938 0.61 14.98 -30.42
C ASP A 938 1.52 15.25 -29.22
N THR A 939 2.25 14.21 -28.81
CA THR A 939 3.18 14.29 -27.69
C THR A 939 4.54 13.71 -28.01
N LEU A 940 5.58 14.38 -27.51
CA LEU A 940 6.97 13.95 -27.64
C LEU A 940 7.50 13.39 -26.32
N PRO A 941 8.39 12.38 -26.35
CA PRO A 941 9.08 11.94 -25.15
C PRO A 941 10.00 13.07 -24.65
N TRP A 942 10.09 13.26 -23.33
CA TRP A 942 11.03 14.22 -22.76
C TRP A 942 12.47 13.91 -23.19
N GLY A 943 13.23 14.93 -23.62
CA GLY A 943 14.57 14.77 -24.20
C GLY A 943 14.57 14.61 -25.72
N HIS A 944 13.41 14.64 -26.39
CA HIS A 944 13.34 14.70 -27.85
C HIS A 944 13.99 15.99 -28.38
N LYS A 945 14.69 15.90 -29.52
CA LYS A 945 15.42 17.02 -30.15
C LYS A 945 14.59 18.27 -30.43
N ASP A 946 13.28 18.09 -30.65
CA ASP A 946 12.34 19.19 -30.94
C ASP A 946 11.80 19.86 -29.66
N ILE A 947 12.25 19.43 -28.48
CA ILE A 947 11.90 20.02 -27.19
C ILE A 947 13.03 20.92 -26.73
N ALA A 948 12.81 22.23 -26.76
CA ALA A 948 13.78 23.21 -26.25
C ALA A 948 13.79 23.34 -24.72
N SER A 949 12.80 22.77 -24.03
CA SER A 949 12.63 22.85 -22.58
C SER A 949 13.04 21.56 -21.87
N GLU A 950 13.67 21.67 -20.71
CA GLU A 950 13.90 20.52 -19.84
C GLU A 950 12.59 19.89 -19.34
N PRO A 951 12.56 18.58 -19.07
CA PRO A 951 11.42 17.94 -18.44
C PRO A 951 11.06 18.62 -17.11
N PRO A 952 9.76 18.67 -16.74
CA PRO A 952 9.35 19.13 -15.43
C PRO A 952 10.04 18.27 -14.37
N ALA A 953 10.62 18.92 -13.36
CA ALA A 953 11.26 18.22 -12.26
C ALA A 953 10.28 17.18 -11.70
N LYS A 954 10.70 15.90 -11.69
CA LYS A 954 9.93 14.83 -11.05
C LYS A 954 9.62 15.28 -9.63
N LYS A 955 8.34 15.27 -9.23
CA LYS A 955 7.99 15.43 -7.81
C LYS A 955 8.89 14.49 -7.02
N PRO A 956 9.65 14.99 -6.03
CA PRO A 956 10.33 14.07 -5.13
C PRO A 956 9.27 13.15 -4.55
N LYS A 957 9.54 11.84 -4.56
CA LYS A 957 8.68 10.87 -3.86
C LYS A 957 8.82 11.14 -2.36
N TYR A 958 8.13 12.15 -1.86
CA TYR A 958 7.89 12.33 -0.44
C TYR A 958 6.83 11.29 -0.05
N ASN A 959 7.24 10.39 0.85
CA ASN A 959 6.34 9.47 1.56
C ASN A 959 5.88 10.13 2.84
#